data_AF-A0A058Z1I7-F1
#
_entry.id   AF-A0A058Z1I7-F1
#
_cell.length_a   1.000
_cell.length_b   1.000
_cell.length_c   1.000
_cell.angle_alpha   90.00
_cell.angle_beta   90.00
_cell.angle_gamma   90.00
#
_symmetry.space_group_name_H-M   'P 1'
#
loop_
_entity.id
_entity.type
_entity.pdbx_description
1 polymer ?
#
loop_
_entity_poly.entity_id
_entity_poly.type
_entity_poly.pdbx_seq_one_letter_code
_entity_poly.pdbx_strand_id
1 'polypeptide(L)'
;MAMRATRPGPPARRRWPGPAHASPVPSAPPAPRTPLAPALALLSLLSLLSLLLLLLLLLLLLLPGSVSSSLLEEQLYKPLHQMTFPGAPGHRYTPAGRRTMALRWSQTNTLEVFRQEIFPSTMPEFRWGPFLEVTPSAWVPSVRGKTGLGPLSRLLVFPVPDTDMPVVVEYDTIDMALLQSAHIHTLPWTGHQMELLAGRGVDLDTVLFLVSQRLGDNTREVSLMVLAASETSLPLELLLKVPANDPAGLHAAPGPGTSLLLLAGDILYQVSLTASWDVEYMMAPLGIANILGMHVSRLLPSEGAACASGDLVLLLADRTIRVFPCFAVDSPLPGSVDGALPPGALTPGRFLNPTLDSITQPVPFLYYLDSGTPQSGGLVLWRAHITPSASQKFTWSRLQTLHSPFDPQVDLVRMRLAASGGGGGGAADDDAHDRWLPLVEDFVLFDSEQFGCGTDDSIICSGPGLDLGPNVQSECAPSRSISMLVPSERLCAGCAPGYSMSWSDPTLPCRLCPGHCGACDESGCLICLANWMLEPSGPAGQAVCVSSCSAGFEAVANTCQPISHPGPDVSLAFDRPVVSSPGINAGTFVLDTHLALGPMGELTIPAAALANPAGPRAGSLFFMDNGHVWLAPSRGISSSGLPGLLLELVPPLSGFATGPVHGAVELGPYLEDGRAVTMLVLCHGAGQGIFLSVSCPTTILGPGCSVGLPTAIQSGGAACQGVRRLDPGHAILSLDASHSALLTWRHARWLDSRLVAGSRFALLPGWPSAGAQPPDPWLMYIDQANRLTVLPLALPESDPRIHMLTGVALPTGLPSPAELLALPAGAGRLEPVLSLLHEGLWVVHLLTKGLAGAGRNVGMLTTKQTLGALPSPPDMGFSSVTFQAIDLSPGSGEHPSALVLLSEKYVGLAVLRCPGSGPGPCVFLPGRFYQQSRALPLLGRRGVIARPGGPLVTDAPGHLATLLALATGSDPGLVLTFTADCPSGTFGPECTACHPTCQRCGGPGPDHCLDCEFWLPGAPGTCLPDCPGGVPPGPSGHAWPVPGALRWTLPA
;
A
#
# COMPACT_ATOMS: atom_id res chain seq x y z
N MET A 1 -19.46 40.11 21.51
CA MET A 1 -20.59 39.17 21.67
C MET A 1 -20.01 37.79 21.95
N ALA A 2 -20.12 37.31 23.18
CA ALA A 2 -19.57 36.03 23.61
C ALA A 2 -20.71 35.05 23.86
N MET A 3 -20.69 33.89 23.19
CA MET A 3 -21.58 32.76 23.51
C MET A 3 -20.75 31.63 24.12
N ARG A 4 -21.09 31.29 25.36
CA ARG A 4 -20.61 30.13 26.13
C ARG A 4 -21.24 28.85 25.57
N ALA A 5 -20.40 27.87 25.24
CA ALA A 5 -20.83 26.49 24.99
C ALA A 5 -20.88 25.70 26.30
N THR A 6 -22.00 25.02 26.53
CA THR A 6 -22.25 24.10 27.65
C THR A 6 -21.75 22.69 27.29
N ARG A 7 -21.03 22.05 28.23
CA ARG A 7 -20.57 20.65 28.13
C ARG A 7 -21.74 19.67 28.35
N PRO A 8 -21.82 18.53 27.62
CA PRO A 8 -22.70 17.43 27.99
C PRO A 8 -21.99 16.49 28.99
N GLY A 9 -22.76 15.97 29.94
CA GLY A 9 -22.32 15.02 30.98
C GLY A 9 -22.09 13.59 30.46
N PRO A 10 -21.48 12.73 31.28
CA PRO A 10 -21.04 11.39 30.87
C PRO A 10 -22.20 10.38 30.81
N PRO A 11 -22.16 9.37 29.91
CA PRO A 11 -23.20 8.36 29.83
C PRO A 11 -23.03 7.28 30.91
N ALA A 12 -24.18 6.84 31.43
CA ALA A 12 -24.31 5.78 32.42
C ALA A 12 -23.87 4.41 31.88
N ARG A 13 -23.03 3.71 32.65
CA ARG A 13 -22.61 2.32 32.40
C ARG A 13 -23.80 1.35 32.56
N ARG A 14 -24.20 0.71 31.46
CA ARG A 14 -25.09 -0.47 31.48
C ARG A 14 -24.28 -1.72 31.82
N ARG A 15 -24.67 -2.43 32.89
CA ARG A 15 -24.21 -3.79 33.21
C ARG A 15 -24.88 -4.79 32.28
N TRP A 16 -24.09 -5.64 31.63
CA TRP A 16 -24.53 -6.88 30.98
C TRP A 16 -24.20 -8.08 31.88
N PRO A 17 -25.02 -9.16 31.86
CA PRO A 17 -24.81 -10.34 32.69
C PRO A 17 -23.77 -11.28 32.05
N GLY A 18 -22.88 -11.83 32.87
CA GLY A 18 -21.85 -12.78 32.43
C GLY A 18 -22.40 -14.19 32.20
N PRO A 19 -21.79 -14.99 31.30
CA PRO A 19 -22.10 -16.41 31.17
C PRO A 19 -21.31 -17.23 32.20
N ALA A 20 -22.00 -18.19 32.82
CA ALA A 20 -21.41 -19.18 33.71
C ALA A 20 -20.68 -20.25 32.87
N HIS A 21 -19.35 -20.32 33.00
CA HIS A 21 -18.56 -21.47 32.57
C HIS A 21 -18.17 -22.30 33.80
N ALA A 22 -18.67 -23.54 33.82
CA ALA A 22 -18.26 -24.58 34.74
C ALA A 22 -16.79 -24.97 34.45
N SER A 23 -15.95 -24.90 35.49
CA SER A 23 -14.60 -25.47 35.48
C SER A 23 -14.66 -26.96 35.81
N PRO A 24 -13.90 -27.84 35.13
CA PRO A 24 -13.70 -29.20 35.60
C PRO A 24 -12.63 -29.24 36.71
N VAL A 25 -12.94 -30.05 37.72
CA VAL A 25 -12.13 -30.41 38.88
C VAL A 25 -10.82 -31.06 38.44
N PRO A 26 -9.64 -30.66 38.96
CA PRO A 26 -8.43 -31.47 38.82
C PRO A 26 -8.46 -32.61 39.84
N SER A 27 -8.40 -33.85 39.33
CA SER A 27 -8.23 -35.09 40.09
C SER A 27 -6.89 -35.09 40.85
N ALA A 28 -6.97 -35.38 42.15
CA ALA A 28 -5.84 -35.55 43.05
C ALA A 28 -4.93 -36.74 42.64
N PRO A 29 -3.59 -36.61 42.72
CA PRO A 29 -2.69 -37.72 42.51
C PRO A 29 -2.62 -38.64 43.75
N PRO A 30 -2.36 -39.95 43.58
CA PRO A 30 -2.32 -40.91 44.67
C PRO A 30 -1.03 -40.79 45.50
N ALA A 31 -1.19 -41.00 46.80
CA ALA A 31 -0.13 -41.02 47.80
C ALA A 31 0.89 -42.16 47.55
N PRO A 32 2.22 -41.88 47.56
CA PRO A 32 3.22 -42.93 47.54
C PRO A 32 3.54 -43.44 48.95
N ARG A 33 3.58 -44.76 49.06
CA ARG A 33 4.04 -45.52 50.22
C ARG A 33 5.55 -45.33 50.41
N THR A 34 5.94 -45.06 51.65
CA THR A 34 7.33 -44.99 52.13
C THR A 34 7.92 -46.39 52.31
N PRO A 35 9.16 -46.62 51.87
CA PRO A 35 10.08 -47.52 52.55
C PRO A 35 11.23 -46.72 53.19
N LEU A 36 11.37 -46.88 54.50
CA LEU A 36 12.52 -46.44 55.28
C LEU A 36 13.75 -47.31 54.98
N ALA A 37 14.93 -46.67 54.99
CA ALA A 37 16.31 -47.16 54.79
C ALA A 37 16.78 -47.19 53.32
N PRO A 38 17.68 -46.26 52.92
CA PRO A 38 19.03 -46.14 53.49
C PRO A 38 19.45 -44.67 53.71
N ALA A 39 19.06 -44.08 54.85
CA ALA A 39 19.27 -42.65 55.12
C ALA A 39 20.73 -42.25 55.44
N LEU A 40 21.64 -43.20 55.67
CA LEU A 40 23.02 -42.88 56.09
C LEU A 40 24.04 -42.82 54.94
N ALA A 41 23.77 -43.40 53.76
CA ALA A 41 24.67 -43.30 52.59
C ALA A 41 24.35 -42.09 51.69
N LEU A 42 23.11 -41.61 51.69
CA LEU A 42 22.69 -40.44 50.92
C LEU A 42 23.17 -39.13 51.57
N LEU A 43 23.27 -39.06 52.90
CA LEU A 43 23.81 -37.89 53.61
C LEU A 43 25.31 -37.68 53.33
N SER A 44 26.10 -38.74 53.15
CA SER A 44 27.50 -38.62 52.75
C SER A 44 27.69 -38.27 51.29
N LEU A 45 26.81 -38.73 50.39
CA LEU A 45 26.86 -38.37 48.98
C LEU A 45 26.36 -36.95 48.74
N LEU A 46 25.33 -36.51 49.47
CA LEU A 46 24.85 -35.13 49.46
C LEU A 46 25.89 -34.19 50.07
N SER A 47 26.58 -34.54 51.16
CA SER A 47 27.64 -33.68 51.71
C SER A 47 28.84 -33.59 50.77
N LEU A 48 29.21 -34.67 50.08
CA LEU A 48 30.29 -34.64 49.08
C LEU A 48 29.87 -33.86 47.82
N LEU A 49 28.61 -33.99 47.37
CA LEU A 49 28.07 -33.21 46.27
C LEU A 49 27.97 -31.73 46.65
N SER A 50 27.53 -31.40 47.86
CA SER A 50 27.50 -30.03 48.38
C SER A 50 28.90 -29.45 48.51
N LEU A 51 29.88 -30.24 48.99
CA LEU A 51 31.27 -29.82 49.06
C LEU A 51 31.86 -29.62 47.66
N LEU A 52 31.55 -30.50 46.71
CA LEU A 52 32.02 -30.39 45.32
C LEU A 52 31.35 -29.21 44.60
N LEU A 53 30.07 -28.95 44.86
CA LEU A 53 29.35 -27.80 44.35
C LEU A 53 29.86 -26.49 44.97
N LEU A 54 30.17 -26.50 46.27
CA LEU A 54 30.78 -25.37 46.96
C LEU A 54 32.21 -25.13 46.47
N LEU A 55 32.99 -26.18 46.21
CA LEU A 55 34.34 -26.10 45.66
C LEU A 55 34.30 -25.65 44.20
N LEU A 56 33.32 -26.08 43.40
CA LEU A 56 33.08 -25.60 42.04
C LEU A 56 32.64 -24.13 42.05
N LEU A 57 31.78 -23.72 42.99
CA LEU A 57 31.42 -22.32 43.21
C LEU A 57 32.63 -21.49 43.63
N LEU A 58 33.47 -22.02 44.54
CA LEU A 58 34.70 -21.35 44.96
C LEU A 58 35.71 -21.27 43.81
N LEU A 59 35.83 -22.30 42.97
CA LEU A 59 36.67 -22.29 41.77
C LEU A 59 36.12 -21.32 40.71
N LEU A 60 34.80 -21.22 40.55
CA LEU A 60 34.15 -20.22 39.68
C LEU A 60 34.32 -18.79 40.24
N LEU A 61 34.41 -18.62 41.56
CA LEU A 61 34.71 -17.34 42.22
C LEU A 61 36.21 -16.99 42.24
N LEU A 62 37.10 -17.99 42.18
CA LEU A 62 38.56 -17.83 42.19
C LEU A 62 39.20 -17.86 40.80
N LEU A 63 38.50 -18.32 39.77
CA LEU A 63 38.83 -17.98 38.40
C LEU A 63 38.71 -16.46 38.32
N PRO A 64 39.82 -15.71 38.14
CA PRO A 64 39.69 -14.31 37.81
C PRO A 64 38.81 -14.30 36.56
N GLY A 65 37.60 -13.79 36.71
CA GLY A 65 36.71 -13.53 35.59
C GLY A 65 37.36 -12.45 34.75
N SER A 66 38.44 -12.77 34.04
CA SER A 66 38.68 -12.30 32.69
C SER A 66 37.58 -12.92 31.84
N VAL A 67 36.32 -12.60 32.17
CA VAL A 67 35.33 -12.30 31.15
C VAL A 67 36.03 -11.17 30.41
N SER A 68 36.84 -11.53 29.40
CA SER A 68 37.15 -10.62 28.32
C SER A 68 35.80 -10.03 28.01
N SER A 69 35.62 -8.74 28.28
CA SER A 69 34.42 -8.02 27.91
C SER A 69 34.26 -8.29 26.42
N SER A 70 33.49 -9.32 26.10
CA SER A 70 33.34 -9.80 24.75
C SER A 70 32.72 -8.62 24.06
N LEU A 71 33.49 -8.00 23.17
CA LEU A 71 33.01 -6.88 22.38
C LEU A 71 31.68 -7.34 21.80
N LEU A 72 30.60 -6.71 22.23
CA LEU A 72 29.28 -7.03 21.72
C LEU A 72 29.29 -6.53 20.27
N GLU A 73 29.40 -7.45 19.33
CA GLU A 73 29.20 -7.12 17.92
C GLU A 73 27.68 -7.00 17.72
N GLU A 74 27.23 -5.77 17.49
CA GLU A 74 25.85 -5.46 17.19
C GLU A 74 25.76 -5.29 15.67
N GLN A 75 24.96 -6.14 15.05
CA GLN A 75 24.73 -6.06 13.62
C GLN A 75 23.69 -4.99 13.32
N LEU A 76 24.00 -4.17 12.32
CA LEU A 76 23.07 -3.20 11.77
C LEU A 76 22.43 -3.77 10.50
N TYR A 77 21.16 -3.48 10.30
CA TYR A 77 20.37 -3.99 9.19
C TYR A 77 19.86 -2.84 8.33
N LYS A 78 20.08 -2.98 7.04
CA LYS A 78 19.65 -2.05 6.01
C LYS A 78 18.21 -2.40 5.56
N PRO A 79 17.33 -1.41 5.42
CA PRO A 79 16.02 -1.56 4.81
C PRO A 79 16.17 -1.91 3.32
N LEU A 80 15.09 -2.41 2.72
CA LEU A 80 15.15 -2.80 1.31
C LEU A 80 15.46 -1.60 0.39
N HIS A 81 15.07 -0.38 0.77
CA HIS A 81 15.21 0.83 -0.04
C HIS A 81 15.89 1.98 0.70
N GLN A 82 16.40 2.95 -0.07
CA GLN A 82 17.05 4.15 0.44
C GLN A 82 16.06 5.04 1.20
N MET A 83 16.59 5.90 2.08
CA MET A 83 15.80 6.89 2.80
C MET A 83 15.13 7.90 1.89
N THR A 84 15.83 8.27 0.82
CA THR A 84 15.41 9.15 -0.26
C THR A 84 15.18 8.33 -1.53
N PHE A 85 14.47 8.93 -2.49
CA PHE A 85 14.30 8.31 -3.80
C PHE A 85 15.62 8.27 -4.60
N PRO A 86 15.83 7.24 -5.44
CA PRO A 86 17.02 7.14 -6.29
C PRO A 86 17.28 8.43 -7.09
N GLY A 87 18.52 8.91 -7.08
CA GLY A 87 18.92 10.14 -7.77
C GLY A 87 18.87 11.42 -6.94
N ALA A 88 18.54 11.32 -5.65
CA ALA A 88 18.56 12.46 -4.73
C ALA A 88 19.63 12.30 -3.64
N PRO A 89 20.88 12.78 -3.83
CA PRO A 89 21.67 13.21 -2.69
C PRO A 89 21.13 14.57 -2.26
N GLY A 90 20.46 14.56 -1.11
CA GLY A 90 20.05 15.77 -0.44
C GLY A 90 20.88 15.98 0.82
N HIS A 91 21.30 17.21 1.07
CA HIS A 91 21.87 17.57 2.36
C HIS A 91 20.84 17.29 3.46
N ARG A 92 21.28 16.94 4.66
CA ARG A 92 20.38 16.58 5.76
C ARG A 92 20.62 17.50 6.94
N TYR A 93 19.55 17.74 7.69
CA TYR A 93 19.64 18.42 8.98
C TYR A 93 18.51 17.93 9.88
N THR A 94 18.72 18.09 11.18
CA THR A 94 17.73 17.73 12.19
C THR A 94 17.47 18.94 13.08
N PRO A 95 16.29 19.58 13.00
CA PRO A 95 15.94 20.64 13.93
C PRO A 95 15.82 20.13 15.37
N ALA A 96 16.01 21.02 16.35
CA ALA A 96 15.90 20.69 17.77
C ALA A 96 14.55 20.03 18.08
N GLY A 97 14.58 18.81 18.60
CA GLY A 97 13.34 18.12 19.00
C GLY A 97 12.52 17.56 17.84
N ARG A 98 12.96 17.72 16.58
CA ARG A 98 12.22 17.33 15.37
C ARG A 98 12.90 16.19 14.64
N ARG A 99 12.21 15.64 13.64
CA ARG A 99 12.71 14.59 12.73
C ARG A 99 13.69 15.18 11.72
N THR A 100 14.60 14.36 11.23
CA THR A 100 15.50 14.73 10.14
C THR A 100 14.73 15.08 8.88
N MET A 101 15.19 16.13 8.22
CA MET A 101 14.71 16.56 6.91
C MET A 101 15.85 16.44 5.89
N ALA A 102 15.51 16.23 4.62
CA ALA A 102 16.47 16.25 3.52
C ALA A 102 16.20 17.42 2.57
N LEU A 103 17.26 17.96 1.96
CA LEU A 103 17.19 19.06 1.00
C LEU A 103 17.72 18.64 -0.36
N ARG A 104 16.94 18.79 -1.42
CA ARG A 104 17.38 18.51 -2.80
C ARG A 104 17.33 19.78 -3.63
N TRP A 105 18.31 19.99 -4.51
CA TRP A 105 18.17 21.00 -5.56
C TRP A 105 17.03 20.66 -6.52
N SER A 106 16.05 21.55 -6.63
CA SER A 106 15.05 21.56 -7.69
C SER A 106 15.68 21.96 -9.04
N GLN A 107 14.92 21.79 -10.11
CA GLN A 107 15.27 22.33 -11.43
C GLN A 107 15.15 23.86 -11.48
N THR A 108 14.35 24.46 -10.58
CA THR A 108 13.94 25.88 -10.63
C THR A 108 14.70 26.78 -9.66
N ASN A 109 15.99 26.52 -9.40
CA ASN A 109 16.83 27.34 -8.51
C ASN A 109 16.35 27.37 -7.04
N THR A 110 15.59 26.38 -6.59
CA THR A 110 15.16 26.24 -5.20
C THR A 110 15.75 24.96 -4.60
N LEU A 111 15.95 24.94 -3.28
CA LEU A 111 16.10 23.70 -2.53
C LEU A 111 14.73 23.23 -2.04
N GLU A 112 14.37 22.03 -2.42
CA GLU A 112 13.20 21.29 -1.98
C GLU A 112 13.48 20.61 -0.64
N VAL A 113 12.64 20.86 0.36
CA VAL A 113 12.76 20.27 1.70
C VAL A 113 11.76 19.12 1.85
N PHE A 114 12.26 17.93 2.14
CA PHE A 114 11.48 16.72 2.36
C PHE A 114 11.46 16.37 3.84
N ARG A 115 10.25 16.14 4.37
CA ARG A 115 10.02 15.79 5.77
C ARG A 115 9.65 14.32 5.90
N GLN A 116 9.82 13.80 7.10
CA GLN A 116 9.24 12.51 7.49
C GLN A 116 7.84 12.75 8.07
N GLU A 117 6.82 12.91 7.22
CA GLU A 117 5.41 12.81 7.61
C GLU A 117 4.85 11.40 7.32
N ILE A 118 5.52 10.36 7.83
CA ILE A 118 4.87 9.05 7.85
C ILE A 118 3.81 9.09 8.95
N PHE A 119 2.57 8.75 8.61
CA PHE A 119 1.47 8.51 9.55
C PHE A 119 1.50 7.04 9.96
N PRO A 120 2.26 6.65 10.99
CA PRO A 120 2.44 5.24 11.32
C PRO A 120 1.20 4.67 12.03
N SER A 121 0.22 5.52 12.35
CA SER A 121 -1.00 5.16 13.05
C SER A 121 -1.89 4.20 12.26
N THR A 122 -1.77 4.14 10.93
CA THR A 122 -2.55 3.20 10.11
C THR A 122 -1.81 1.89 9.84
N MET A 123 -0.48 1.91 9.67
CA MET A 123 0.31 0.71 9.35
C MET A 123 1.74 0.76 9.95
N PRO A 124 2.08 -0.14 10.92
CA PRO A 124 3.32 -0.06 11.69
C PRO A 124 4.61 -0.43 10.96
N GLU A 125 4.56 -1.04 9.78
CA GLU A 125 5.76 -1.44 9.05
C GLU A 125 6.58 -0.24 8.53
N PHE A 126 7.80 -0.03 9.02
CA PHE A 126 8.70 1.05 8.57
C PHE A 126 9.94 0.56 7.80
N ARG A 127 10.25 -0.75 7.77
CA ARG A 127 11.55 -1.29 7.30
C ARG A 127 11.73 -1.32 5.76
N TRP A 128 10.81 -0.76 4.99
CA TRP A 128 10.88 -0.75 3.52
C TRP A 128 11.51 0.51 2.93
N GLY A 129 11.43 1.65 3.62
CA GLY A 129 11.71 2.96 3.01
C GLY A 129 10.72 3.32 1.87
N PRO A 130 10.90 4.48 1.21
CA PRO A 130 11.64 5.64 1.71
C PRO A 130 10.93 6.23 2.92
N PHE A 131 11.67 7.01 3.70
CA PHE A 131 11.16 7.54 4.97
C PHE A 131 10.73 8.99 4.88
N LEU A 132 11.12 9.67 3.80
CA LEU A 132 10.75 11.06 3.56
C LEU A 132 9.64 11.11 2.51
N GLU A 133 8.83 12.16 2.58
CA GLU A 133 7.82 12.47 1.60
C GLU A 133 8.40 12.51 0.18
N VAL A 134 7.53 12.25 -0.80
CA VAL A 134 7.89 12.31 -2.22
C VAL A 134 7.78 13.73 -2.75
N THR A 135 6.82 14.46 -2.21
CA THR A 135 6.60 15.87 -2.51
C THR A 135 7.36 16.72 -1.51
N PRO A 136 8.00 17.81 -1.95
CA PRO A 136 8.62 18.74 -1.02
C PRO A 136 7.56 19.40 -0.14
N SER A 137 7.81 19.40 1.16
CA SER A 137 7.00 20.07 2.18
C SER A 137 7.24 21.59 2.22
N ALA A 138 8.43 22.04 1.79
CA ALA A 138 8.82 23.43 1.76
C ALA A 138 9.90 23.68 0.68
N TRP A 139 10.15 24.95 0.38
CA TRP A 139 11.17 25.38 -0.57
C TRP A 139 12.03 26.49 0.04
N VAL A 140 13.35 26.39 -0.16
CA VAL A 140 14.31 27.47 0.13
C VAL A 140 14.74 28.08 -1.21
N PRO A 141 14.36 29.32 -1.54
CA PRO A 141 14.77 29.94 -2.79
C PRO A 141 16.28 30.24 -2.79
N SER A 142 16.97 29.95 -3.89
CA SER A 142 18.30 30.51 -4.16
C SER A 142 18.16 31.78 -4.97
N VAL A 143 18.54 32.92 -4.38
CA VAL A 143 18.49 34.22 -5.06
C VAL A 143 19.47 34.28 -6.23
N ARG A 144 20.57 33.50 -6.16
CA ARG A 144 21.62 33.44 -7.19
C ARG A 144 21.44 32.30 -8.20
N GLY A 145 20.54 31.37 -7.93
CA GLY A 145 20.36 30.14 -8.70
C GLY A 145 21.24 28.98 -8.27
N LYS A 146 21.11 27.84 -8.96
CA LYS A 146 21.79 26.57 -8.63
C LYS A 146 23.31 26.62 -8.82
N THR A 147 23.79 27.46 -9.72
CA THR A 147 25.23 27.65 -10.00
C THR A 147 25.72 28.99 -9.46
N GLY A 148 25.13 29.47 -8.37
CA GLY A 148 25.34 30.82 -7.86
C GLY A 148 26.82 31.13 -7.59
N LEU A 149 27.54 30.20 -6.96
CA LEU A 149 29.01 30.30 -6.80
C LEU A 149 29.80 29.50 -7.85
N GLY A 150 29.15 28.58 -8.54
CA GLY A 150 29.74 27.78 -9.61
C GLY A 150 29.37 26.29 -9.50
N PRO A 151 29.75 25.45 -10.48
CA PRO A 151 29.39 24.03 -10.49
C PRO A 151 30.12 23.18 -9.43
N LEU A 152 31.17 23.73 -8.80
CA LEU A 152 31.94 23.07 -7.75
C LEU A 152 31.54 23.50 -6.34
N SER A 153 30.52 24.35 -6.21
CA SER A 153 30.04 24.79 -4.91
C SER A 153 29.46 23.62 -4.11
N ARG A 154 29.61 23.70 -2.80
CA ARG A 154 29.10 22.75 -1.82
C ARG A 154 28.11 23.47 -0.93
N LEU A 155 27.16 22.72 -0.35
CA LEU A 155 26.27 23.28 0.67
C LEU A 155 26.68 22.82 2.07
N LEU A 156 26.61 23.76 3.01
CA LEU A 156 26.54 23.51 4.44
C LEU A 156 25.13 23.82 4.89
N VAL A 157 24.56 22.95 5.72
CA VAL A 157 23.19 23.09 6.19
C VAL A 157 23.23 23.06 7.71
N PHE A 158 22.77 24.15 8.32
CA PHE A 158 22.74 24.28 9.76
C PHE A 158 21.29 24.30 10.25
N PRO A 159 20.95 23.48 11.26
CA PRO A 159 19.69 23.65 11.97
C PRO A 159 19.70 25.02 12.67
N VAL A 160 18.55 25.66 12.72
CA VAL A 160 18.34 26.93 13.41
C VAL A 160 17.38 26.68 14.57
N PRO A 161 17.65 27.19 15.79
CA PRO A 161 16.76 27.02 16.93
C PRO A 161 15.33 27.51 16.65
N ASP A 162 14.33 26.81 17.20
CA ASP A 162 12.90 27.18 17.14
C ASP A 162 12.27 27.28 15.73
N THR A 163 12.96 26.80 14.69
CA THR A 163 12.43 26.74 13.33
C THR A 163 12.65 25.36 12.70
N ASP A 164 11.72 24.98 11.82
CA ASP A 164 11.83 23.78 11.01
C ASP A 164 12.68 24.00 9.75
N MET A 165 13.02 25.24 9.40
CA MET A 165 13.80 25.58 8.21
C MET A 165 15.28 25.73 8.55
N PRO A 166 16.21 25.23 7.71
CA PRO A 166 17.63 25.40 7.96
C PRO A 166 18.12 26.72 7.38
N VAL A 167 19.27 27.17 7.86
CA VAL A 167 20.08 28.13 7.13
C VAL A 167 21.08 27.37 6.25
N VAL A 168 21.10 27.71 4.96
CA VAL A 168 21.92 27.03 3.96
C VAL A 168 23.00 27.97 3.46
N VAL A 169 24.25 27.53 3.55
CA VAL A 169 25.42 28.25 3.06
C VAL A 169 25.97 27.51 1.86
N GLU A 170 26.01 28.20 0.73
CA GLU A 170 26.74 27.77 -0.45
C GLU A 170 28.18 28.26 -0.32
N TYR A 171 29.17 27.40 -0.56
CA TYR A 171 30.58 27.80 -0.54
C TYR A 171 31.42 27.03 -1.55
N ASP A 172 32.51 27.62 -2.00
CA ASP A 172 33.58 26.95 -2.73
C ASP A 172 34.94 27.33 -2.11
N THR A 173 36.03 27.18 -2.88
CA THR A 173 37.39 27.50 -2.41
C THR A 173 37.69 29.00 -2.29
N ILE A 174 36.86 29.86 -2.87
CA ILE A 174 37.09 31.30 -3.02
C ILE A 174 35.93 32.10 -2.42
N ASP A 175 34.70 31.66 -2.62
CA ASP A 175 33.50 32.40 -2.28
C ASP A 175 32.60 31.62 -1.33
N MET A 176 31.84 32.35 -0.52
CA MET A 176 30.75 31.81 0.28
C MET A 176 29.56 32.76 0.32
N ALA A 177 28.36 32.20 0.47
CA ALA A 177 27.14 32.98 0.52
C ALA A 177 25.98 32.21 1.13
N LEU A 178 25.10 32.92 1.86
CA LEU A 178 23.81 32.37 2.27
C LEU A 178 22.95 32.15 1.03
N LEU A 179 22.29 31.00 0.93
CA LEU A 179 21.52 30.65 -0.27
C LEU A 179 20.43 31.70 -0.62
N GLN A 180 19.79 32.24 0.41
CA GLN A 180 18.72 33.24 0.30
C GLN A 180 19.23 34.68 0.16
N SER A 181 20.55 34.91 0.21
CA SER A 181 21.15 36.23 0.03
C SER A 181 21.57 36.48 -1.42
N ALA A 182 21.59 37.74 -1.87
CA ALA A 182 22.24 38.11 -3.14
C ALA A 182 23.75 38.32 -2.99
N HIS A 183 24.24 38.49 -1.76
CA HIS A 183 25.62 38.83 -1.47
C HIS A 183 26.53 37.61 -1.54
N ILE A 184 27.58 37.73 -2.34
CA ILE A 184 28.69 36.76 -2.42
C ILE A 184 29.86 37.36 -1.66
N HIS A 185 30.39 36.60 -0.72
CA HIS A 185 31.53 37.01 0.07
C HIS A 185 32.75 36.24 -0.38
N THR A 186 33.70 36.94 -0.99
CA THR A 186 35.00 36.37 -1.30
C THR A 186 35.79 36.19 -0.01
N LEU A 187 36.18 34.95 0.25
CA LEU A 187 37.06 34.58 1.33
C LEU A 187 38.39 35.33 1.12
N PRO A 188 38.92 36.06 2.12
CA PRO A 188 40.05 36.97 1.94
C PRO A 188 41.39 36.29 1.62
N TRP A 189 41.40 34.96 1.45
CA TRP A 189 42.62 34.16 1.33
C TRP A 189 42.59 33.37 0.03
N THR A 190 43.22 33.91 -1.01
CA THR A 190 43.44 33.22 -2.27
C THR A 190 44.77 32.44 -2.19
N GLY A 191 44.72 31.11 -2.18
CA GLY A 191 45.91 30.23 -2.25
C GLY A 191 46.37 29.57 -0.94
N HIS A 192 45.74 29.86 0.19
CA HIS A 192 45.97 29.14 1.46
C HIS A 192 44.83 28.15 1.74
N GLN A 193 45.16 27.01 2.36
CA GLN A 193 44.16 26.03 2.81
C GLN A 193 43.41 26.61 4.01
N MET A 194 42.30 27.32 3.77
CA MET A 194 41.31 27.59 4.82
C MET A 194 40.72 26.25 5.25
N GLU A 195 40.61 26.07 6.56
CA GLU A 195 39.93 24.95 7.18
C GLU A 195 38.72 25.48 7.96
N LEU A 196 37.51 25.07 7.58
CA LEU A 196 36.32 25.35 8.36
C LEU A 196 36.30 24.40 9.57
N LEU A 197 36.44 24.96 10.77
CA LEU A 197 36.52 24.17 12.00
C LEU A 197 35.13 23.80 12.55
N ALA A 198 34.21 24.78 12.61
CA ALA A 198 32.83 24.59 13.06
C ALA A 198 31.92 25.70 12.50
N GLY A 199 30.62 25.43 12.46
CA GLY A 199 29.61 26.43 12.12
C GLY A 199 28.30 26.23 12.87
N ARG A 200 27.52 27.30 13.01
CA ARG A 200 26.23 27.32 13.72
C ARG A 200 25.27 28.31 13.07
N GLY A 201 24.04 27.87 12.81
CA GLY A 201 22.95 28.76 12.41
C GLY A 201 22.42 29.50 13.64
N VAL A 202 22.45 30.83 13.60
CA VAL A 202 21.90 31.68 14.68
C VAL A 202 20.41 31.92 14.42
N ASP A 203 20.11 32.34 13.20
CA ASP A 203 18.77 32.51 12.65
C ASP A 203 18.79 32.13 11.16
N LEU A 204 17.70 32.38 10.43
CA LEU A 204 17.62 32.05 9.00
C LEU A 204 18.52 32.92 8.11
N ASP A 205 18.98 34.06 8.62
CA ASP A 205 19.75 35.06 7.89
C ASP A 205 21.20 35.13 8.36
N THR A 206 21.60 34.34 9.37
CA THR A 206 22.91 34.49 10.02
C THR A 206 23.54 33.15 10.40
N VAL A 207 24.80 32.97 10.00
CA VAL A 207 25.63 31.82 10.36
C VAL A 207 26.95 32.28 10.95
N LEU A 208 27.38 31.62 12.02
CA LEU A 208 28.70 31.78 12.61
C LEU A 208 29.61 30.67 12.17
N PHE A 209 30.85 31.01 11.88
CA PHE A 209 31.89 30.06 11.52
C PHE A 209 33.16 30.32 12.31
N LEU A 210 33.78 29.25 12.76
CA LEU A 210 35.19 29.26 13.15
C LEU A 210 36.01 28.77 11.96
N VAL A 211 36.89 29.63 11.47
CA VAL A 211 37.79 29.31 10.36
C VAL A 211 39.23 29.33 10.87
N SER A 212 40.02 28.36 10.41
CA SER A 212 41.47 28.37 10.59
C SER A 212 42.15 28.61 9.26
N GLN A 213 43.23 29.39 9.30
CA GLN A 213 44.11 29.59 8.18
C GLN A 213 45.56 29.33 8.56
N ARG A 214 46.33 28.69 7.69
CA ARG A 214 47.77 28.53 7.87
C ARG A 214 48.51 29.74 7.33
N LEU A 215 49.24 30.42 8.21
CA LEU A 215 50.23 31.42 7.87
C LEU A 215 51.56 30.73 7.53
N GLY A 216 52.33 31.31 6.60
CA GLY A 216 53.57 30.71 6.08
C GLY A 216 54.71 30.51 7.09
N ASP A 217 54.51 30.94 8.35
CA ASP A 217 55.44 30.87 9.48
C ASP A 217 55.21 29.66 10.40
N ASN A 218 54.47 28.64 9.95
CA ASN A 218 53.94 27.56 10.81
C ASN A 218 53.09 28.10 11.96
N THR A 219 52.34 29.19 11.75
CA THR A 219 51.27 29.64 12.65
C THR A 219 49.92 29.38 11.98
N ARG A 220 48.89 29.07 12.76
CA ARG A 220 47.50 29.06 12.36
C ARG A 220 46.80 30.26 13.01
N GLU A 221 46.14 31.08 12.21
CA GLU A 221 45.19 32.06 12.73
C GLU A 221 43.80 31.42 12.78
N VAL A 222 43.11 31.61 13.90
CA VAL A 222 41.70 31.23 14.05
C VAL A 222 40.90 32.50 14.19
N SER A 223 39.87 32.61 13.35
CA SER A 223 39.00 33.79 13.30
C SER A 223 37.54 33.36 13.43
N LEU A 224 36.74 34.22 14.07
CA LEU A 224 35.29 34.15 13.96
C LEU A 224 34.88 34.87 12.68
N MET A 225 34.01 34.24 11.92
CA MET A 225 33.44 34.77 10.71
C MET A 225 31.91 34.79 10.87
N VAL A 226 31.31 35.96 10.70
CA VAL A 226 29.85 36.13 10.72
C VAL A 226 29.38 36.30 9.30
N LEU A 227 28.54 35.38 8.83
CA LEU A 227 27.91 35.44 7.52
C LEU A 227 26.45 35.83 7.71
N ALA A 228 26.10 37.07 7.38
CA ALA A 228 24.76 37.62 7.54
C ALA A 228 24.16 38.10 6.20
N ALA A 229 22.86 37.89 5.99
CA ALA A 229 22.20 38.22 4.72
C ALA A 229 22.11 39.74 4.46
N SER A 230 22.14 40.55 5.52
CA SER A 230 22.05 42.02 5.46
C SER A 230 23.40 42.71 5.27
N GLU A 231 24.51 41.99 5.43
CA GLU A 231 25.85 42.58 5.39
C GLU A 231 26.50 42.42 4.01
N THR A 232 27.20 43.46 3.58
CA THR A 232 27.94 43.45 2.30
C THR A 232 29.41 43.06 2.47
N SER A 233 29.93 43.17 3.69
CA SER A 233 31.26 42.69 4.08
C SER A 233 31.15 41.39 4.85
N LEU A 234 32.21 40.59 4.82
CA LEU A 234 32.36 39.40 5.67
C LEU A 234 33.19 39.80 6.89
N PRO A 235 32.58 40.22 8.02
CA PRO A 235 33.32 40.56 9.21
C PRO A 235 34.12 39.35 9.69
N LEU A 236 35.41 39.59 9.90
CA LEU A 236 36.36 38.60 10.39
C LEU A 236 37.05 39.17 11.61
N GLU A 237 36.80 38.55 12.76
CA GLU A 237 37.47 38.90 14.00
C GLU A 237 38.54 37.85 14.29
N LEU A 238 39.80 38.30 14.33
CA LEU A 238 40.91 37.44 14.72
C LEU A 238 40.77 37.10 16.21
N LEU A 239 40.57 35.82 16.51
CA LEU A 239 40.44 35.36 17.89
C LEU A 239 41.81 35.05 18.49
N LEU A 240 42.60 34.22 17.80
CA LEU A 240 43.86 33.72 18.34
C LEU A 240 44.84 33.23 17.26
N LYS A 241 46.12 33.18 17.64
CA LYS A 241 47.23 32.62 16.84
C LYS A 241 47.78 31.39 17.54
N VAL A 242 47.72 30.22 16.89
CA VAL A 242 48.21 28.93 17.43
C VAL A 242 49.39 28.45 16.59
N PRO A 243 50.44 27.89 17.19
CA PRO A 243 51.47 27.19 16.42
C PRO A 243 50.84 26.09 15.54
N ALA A 244 51.13 26.07 14.24
CA ALA A 244 50.59 25.11 13.28
C ALA A 244 51.02 23.65 13.55
N ASN A 245 52.11 23.49 14.31
CA ASN A 245 52.66 22.20 14.74
C ASN A 245 52.17 21.78 16.14
N ASP A 246 51.13 22.41 16.67
CA ASP A 246 50.55 21.97 17.95
C ASP A 246 50.08 20.51 17.82
N PRO A 247 50.67 19.56 18.57
CA PRO A 247 50.31 18.14 18.50
C PRO A 247 48.89 17.87 18.99
N ALA A 248 48.29 18.77 19.78
CA ALA A 248 46.89 18.67 20.19
C ALA A 248 45.92 19.04 19.05
N GLY A 249 46.37 19.77 18.03
CA GLY A 249 45.51 20.26 16.95
C GLY A 249 44.48 21.30 17.42
N LEU A 250 43.67 21.78 16.48
CA LEU A 250 42.54 22.67 16.73
C LEU A 250 41.26 21.86 16.61
N HIS A 251 40.40 21.91 17.63
CA HIS A 251 39.09 21.27 17.60
C HIS A 251 38.02 22.31 17.85
N ALA A 252 36.92 22.26 17.10
CA ALA A 252 35.80 23.16 17.30
C ALA A 252 34.46 22.42 17.24
N ALA A 253 33.46 22.96 17.93
CA ALA A 253 32.10 22.42 17.92
C ALA A 253 31.08 23.54 18.17
N PRO A 254 29.81 23.38 17.75
CA PRO A 254 28.74 24.29 18.13
C PRO A 254 28.54 24.28 19.66
N GLY A 255 28.59 25.45 20.29
CA GLY A 255 28.31 25.66 21.72
C GLY A 255 26.84 26.05 21.95
N PRO A 256 26.40 26.31 23.20
CA PRO A 256 25.03 26.73 23.47
C PRO A 256 24.71 28.15 22.96
N GLY A 257 23.42 28.42 22.71
CA GLY A 257 22.92 29.77 22.42
C GLY A 257 23.42 30.33 21.08
N THR A 258 24.26 31.36 21.10
CA THR A 258 24.92 31.96 19.92
C THR A 258 26.43 31.71 19.94
N SER A 259 26.88 30.63 20.58
CA SER A 259 28.29 30.37 20.81
C SER A 259 28.86 29.19 20.01
N LEU A 260 30.17 29.27 19.76
CA LEU A 260 31.02 28.20 19.23
C LEU A 260 32.09 27.89 20.28
N LEU A 261 32.41 26.61 20.45
CA LEU A 261 33.52 26.18 21.29
C LEU A 261 34.74 25.92 20.42
N LEU A 262 35.90 26.41 20.86
CA LEU A 262 37.20 26.22 20.23
C LEU A 262 38.19 25.74 21.27
N LEU A 263 38.83 24.61 21.01
CA LEU A 263 39.89 24.06 21.84
C LEU A 263 41.22 24.23 21.12
N ALA A 264 42.16 24.93 21.78
CA ALA A 264 43.53 25.09 21.33
C ALA A 264 44.49 24.71 22.46
N GLY A 265 45.25 23.63 22.28
CA GLY A 265 46.02 23.03 23.35
C GLY A 265 45.12 22.48 24.46
N ASP A 266 45.28 22.98 25.69
CA ASP A 266 44.48 22.65 26.86
C ASP A 266 43.50 23.77 27.28
N ILE A 267 43.40 24.85 26.48
CA ILE A 267 42.53 25.98 26.73
C ILE A 267 41.29 25.86 25.84
N LEU A 268 40.13 25.81 26.49
CA LEU A 268 38.85 25.89 25.81
C LEU A 268 38.36 27.34 25.79
N TYR A 269 38.02 27.81 24.59
CA TYR A 269 37.41 29.09 24.33
C TYR A 269 35.93 28.88 24.00
N GLN A 270 35.05 29.63 24.65
CA GLN A 270 33.67 29.80 24.20
C GLN A 270 33.57 31.17 23.56
N VAL A 271 33.29 31.21 22.27
CA VAL A 271 33.15 32.43 21.48
C VAL A 271 31.68 32.64 21.20
N SER A 272 31.09 33.73 21.67
CA SER A 272 29.67 34.04 21.55
C SER A 272 29.46 35.41 20.93
N LEU A 273 28.33 35.59 20.26
CA LEU A 273 27.85 36.92 19.89
C LEU A 273 26.89 37.47 20.95
N THR A 274 27.11 38.72 21.32
CA THR A 274 26.14 39.50 22.10
C THR A 274 24.94 39.91 21.25
N ALA A 275 23.90 40.44 21.89
CA ALA A 275 22.76 41.02 21.17
C ALA A 275 23.14 42.23 20.29
N SER A 276 24.28 42.87 20.53
CA SER A 276 24.83 43.96 19.72
C SER A 276 25.77 43.50 18.61
N TRP A 277 25.89 42.18 18.38
CA TRP A 277 26.82 41.57 17.41
C TRP A 277 28.31 41.75 17.76
N ASP A 278 28.61 42.13 19.01
CA ASP A 278 29.98 42.14 19.50
C ASP A 278 30.41 40.70 19.83
N VAL A 279 31.68 40.38 19.55
CA VAL A 279 32.26 39.08 19.90
C VAL A 279 32.72 39.12 21.35
N GLU A 280 32.13 38.23 22.15
CA GLU A 280 32.63 37.93 23.49
C GLU A 280 33.28 36.56 23.46
N TYR A 281 34.41 36.41 24.14
CA TYR A 281 34.99 35.11 24.38
C TYR A 281 35.34 34.91 25.85
N MET A 282 35.06 33.71 26.33
CA MET A 282 35.45 33.23 27.64
C MET A 282 36.47 32.11 27.46
N MET A 283 37.40 31.97 28.41
CA MET A 283 38.41 30.93 28.38
C MET A 283 38.43 30.12 29.67
N ALA A 284 38.53 28.81 29.56
CA ALA A 284 38.69 27.89 30.68
C ALA A 284 39.87 26.95 30.41
N PRO A 285 40.92 26.94 31.26
CA PRO A 285 41.95 25.91 31.17
C PRO A 285 41.35 24.58 31.62
N LEU A 286 41.38 23.57 30.75
CA LEU A 286 40.90 22.23 31.08
C LEU A 286 41.93 21.46 31.93
N GLY A 287 43.21 21.83 31.85
CA GLY A 287 44.31 21.11 32.49
C GLY A 287 44.50 19.69 31.93
N ILE A 288 44.07 19.46 30.69
CA ILE A 288 44.12 18.18 30.00
C ILE A 288 44.95 18.35 28.73
N ALA A 289 46.07 17.63 28.65
CA ALA A 289 46.94 17.63 27.47
C ALA A 289 46.54 16.55 26.46
N ASN A 290 47.01 16.72 25.21
CA ASN A 290 46.90 15.74 24.12
C ASN A 290 45.46 15.36 23.75
N ILE A 291 44.61 16.36 23.55
CA ILE A 291 43.23 16.15 23.09
C ILE A 291 43.26 15.90 21.57
N LEU A 292 42.72 14.77 21.12
CA LEU A 292 42.64 14.36 19.71
C LEU A 292 41.31 14.69 19.04
N GLY A 293 40.27 15.05 19.81
CA GLY A 293 38.95 15.39 19.28
C GLY A 293 38.04 16.03 20.32
N MET A 294 37.10 16.84 19.85
CA MET A 294 36.08 17.50 20.68
C MET A 294 34.71 17.40 20.01
N HIS A 295 33.67 17.20 20.82
CA HIS A 295 32.27 17.25 20.39
C HIS A 295 31.37 17.75 21.52
N VAL A 296 30.19 18.28 21.17
CA VAL A 296 29.22 18.78 22.16
C VAL A 296 27.84 18.22 21.83
N SER A 297 27.22 17.54 22.80
CA SER A 297 25.91 16.91 22.65
C SER A 297 25.15 16.92 23.98
N ARG A 298 24.04 16.19 24.11
CA ARG A 298 23.35 15.94 25.39
C ARG A 298 23.36 14.45 25.64
N LEU A 299 24.25 13.93 26.47
CA LEU A 299 24.40 12.50 26.73
C LEU A 299 23.76 12.07 28.04
N LEU A 300 23.93 12.88 29.08
CA LEU A 300 23.55 12.54 30.44
C LEU A 300 22.32 13.35 30.88
N PRO A 301 21.35 12.72 31.59
CA PRO A 301 20.27 13.48 32.22
C PRO A 301 20.84 14.36 33.33
N SER A 302 20.42 15.62 33.36
CA SER A 302 20.79 16.54 34.44
C SER A 302 19.81 16.41 35.62
N GLU A 303 20.35 16.25 36.82
CA GLU A 303 19.55 16.25 38.05
C GLU A 303 19.05 17.68 38.34
N GLY A 304 17.80 17.98 37.97
CA GLY A 304 17.05 19.13 38.52
C GLY A 304 17.12 20.47 37.80
N ALA A 305 17.93 20.64 36.76
CA ALA A 305 17.91 21.85 35.90
C ALA A 305 18.12 21.47 34.43
N ALA A 306 17.38 22.10 33.51
CA ALA A 306 17.58 21.89 32.07
C ALA A 306 19.01 22.29 31.70
N CYS A 307 19.81 21.30 31.29
CA CYS A 307 21.20 21.45 30.90
C CYS A 307 21.33 22.26 29.60
N ALA A 308 21.22 23.58 29.63
CA ALA A 308 21.22 24.40 28.43
C ALA A 308 22.55 24.30 27.66
N SER A 309 23.66 24.16 28.39
CA SER A 309 25.01 24.20 27.84
C SER A 309 25.49 22.91 27.17
N GLY A 310 24.79 21.78 27.40
CA GLY A 310 25.19 20.48 26.88
C GLY A 310 26.37 19.84 27.60
N ASP A 311 26.78 18.68 27.10
CA ASP A 311 27.88 17.88 27.59
C ASP A 311 29.07 18.02 26.63
N LEU A 312 30.23 18.39 27.16
CA LEU A 312 31.48 18.48 26.41
C LEU A 312 32.16 17.10 26.39
N VAL A 313 32.40 16.57 25.19
CA VAL A 313 33.03 15.26 24.97
C VAL A 313 34.42 15.48 24.38
N LEU A 314 35.45 14.94 25.04
CA LEU A 314 36.83 15.00 24.59
C LEU A 314 37.37 13.60 24.32
N LEU A 315 38.08 13.42 23.21
CA LEU A 315 38.89 12.24 22.93
C LEU A 315 40.35 12.58 23.23
N LEU A 316 41.02 11.81 24.08
CA LEU A 316 42.40 12.03 24.50
C LEU A 316 43.36 11.07 23.77
N ALA A 317 44.65 11.41 23.72
CA ALA A 317 45.67 10.62 23.03
C ALA A 317 45.98 9.26 23.68
N ASP A 318 45.67 9.12 24.97
CA ASP A 318 45.71 7.84 25.68
C ASP A 318 44.48 6.95 25.37
N ARG A 319 43.63 7.36 24.41
CA ARG A 319 42.38 6.72 24.00
C ARG A 319 41.27 6.80 25.05
N THR A 320 41.40 7.69 26.04
CA THR A 320 40.32 8.00 26.99
C THR A 320 39.33 8.97 26.35
N ILE A 321 38.04 8.71 26.55
CA ILE A 321 36.93 9.63 26.27
C ILE A 321 36.51 10.23 27.60
N ARG A 322 36.50 11.55 27.68
CA ARG A 322 36.10 12.30 28.87
C ARG A 322 34.87 13.15 28.56
N VAL A 323 33.81 12.97 29.34
CA VAL A 323 32.55 13.70 29.20
C VAL A 323 32.36 14.61 30.40
N PHE A 324 32.22 15.91 30.17
CA PHE A 324 31.85 16.89 31.19
C PHE A 324 30.35 17.20 31.07
N PRO A 325 29.50 16.69 31.97
CA PRO A 325 28.07 16.92 31.92
C PRO A 325 27.75 18.38 32.23
N CYS A 326 26.83 18.99 31.47
CA CYS A 326 26.41 20.39 31.67
C CYS A 326 27.56 21.38 31.78
N PHE A 327 28.51 21.23 30.87
CA PHE A 327 29.73 22.02 30.86
C PHE A 327 29.41 23.49 30.52
N ALA A 328 29.88 24.42 31.34
CA ALA A 328 29.83 25.86 31.10
C ALA A 328 31.22 26.47 31.39
N VAL A 329 31.70 27.34 30.51
CA VAL A 329 33.07 27.90 30.60
C VAL A 329 33.26 28.81 31.81
N ASP A 330 32.18 29.44 32.30
CA ASP A 330 32.18 30.34 33.46
C ASP A 330 32.09 29.62 34.83
N SER A 331 31.92 28.30 34.80
CA SER A 331 31.66 27.49 35.99
C SER A 331 32.86 26.58 36.30
N PRO A 332 33.10 26.22 37.58
CA PRO A 332 34.09 25.22 37.92
C PRO A 332 33.84 23.93 37.13
N LEU A 333 34.92 23.27 36.67
CA LEU A 333 34.80 22.04 35.89
C LEU A 333 33.91 21.03 36.63
N PRO A 334 32.78 20.61 36.04
CA PRO A 334 31.92 19.61 36.66
C PRO A 334 32.70 18.29 36.76
N GLY A 335 32.23 17.40 37.64
CA GLY A 335 32.76 16.03 37.69
C GLY A 335 32.68 15.39 36.31
N SER A 336 33.78 14.80 35.84
CA SER A 336 33.84 14.18 34.52
C SER A 336 33.52 12.70 34.56
N VAL A 337 33.05 12.19 33.43
CA VAL A 337 32.82 10.77 33.19
C VAL A 337 33.85 10.28 32.19
N ASP A 338 34.68 9.33 32.62
CA ASP A 338 35.76 8.81 31.80
C ASP A 338 35.43 7.39 31.29
N GLY A 339 35.77 7.10 30.05
CA GLY A 339 35.70 5.76 29.47
C GLY A 339 36.75 5.58 28.38
N ALA A 340 37.43 4.45 28.33
CA ALA A 340 38.38 4.18 27.24
C ALA A 340 37.65 3.81 25.94
N LEU A 341 38.22 4.16 24.79
CA LEU A 341 37.84 3.57 23.50
C LEU A 341 37.97 2.04 23.55
N PRO A 342 37.12 1.30 22.83
CA PRO A 342 37.15 -0.15 22.89
C PRO A 342 38.47 -0.70 22.30
N PRO A 343 38.95 -1.87 22.76
CA PRO A 343 40.05 -2.56 22.11
C PRO A 343 39.77 -2.74 20.61
N GLY A 344 40.70 -2.28 19.75
CA GLY A 344 40.56 -2.34 18.29
C GLY A 344 40.12 -1.05 17.60
N ALA A 345 39.50 -0.10 18.31
CA ALA A 345 39.21 1.22 17.73
C ALA A 345 40.50 2.04 17.53
N LEU A 346 40.74 2.54 16.33
CA LEU A 346 41.93 3.33 16.00
C LEU A 346 41.71 4.81 16.32
N THR A 347 42.82 5.54 16.43
CA THR A 347 42.85 7.00 16.46
C THR A 347 43.73 7.48 15.29
N PRO A 348 43.34 8.57 14.58
CA PRO A 348 42.20 9.43 14.84
C PRO A 348 40.85 8.84 14.38
N GLY A 349 39.76 9.34 14.92
CA GLY A 349 38.38 9.06 14.51
C GLY A 349 37.49 10.21 14.94
N ARG A 350 36.18 10.16 14.65
CA ARG A 350 35.26 11.27 14.94
C ARG A 350 33.97 10.84 15.62
N PHE A 351 33.40 11.73 16.42
CA PHE A 351 32.07 11.53 16.99
C PHE A 351 30.99 11.92 15.98
N LEU A 352 29.91 11.13 15.92
CA LEU A 352 28.78 11.38 15.01
C LEU A 352 27.54 11.92 15.72
N ASN A 353 27.60 12.09 17.05
CA ASN A 353 26.45 12.46 17.86
C ASN A 353 25.74 13.74 17.38
N PRO A 354 24.43 13.87 17.67
CA PRO A 354 23.69 15.08 17.35
C PRO A 354 24.28 16.29 18.08
N THR A 355 24.39 17.41 17.37
CA THR A 355 24.78 18.69 17.96
C THR A 355 23.69 19.20 18.89
N LEU A 356 24.02 20.18 19.75
CA LEU A 356 23.06 20.80 20.66
C LEU A 356 21.81 21.36 19.97
N ASP A 357 21.95 21.84 18.74
CA ASP A 357 20.85 22.42 17.96
C ASP A 357 19.89 21.39 17.40
N SER A 358 20.23 20.11 17.47
CA SER A 358 19.41 19.02 16.97
C SER A 358 18.73 18.23 18.11
N ILE A 359 19.12 18.47 19.36
CA ILE A 359 18.77 17.62 20.50
C ILE A 359 18.20 18.41 21.68
N THR A 360 17.01 18.04 22.12
CA THR A 360 16.33 18.62 23.29
C THR A 360 16.35 17.69 24.50
N GLN A 361 16.43 16.38 24.27
CA GLN A 361 16.46 15.34 25.30
C GLN A 361 17.80 14.59 25.27
N PRO A 362 18.36 14.17 26.41
CA PRO A 362 19.60 13.41 26.43
C PRO A 362 19.53 12.11 25.61
N VAL A 363 20.59 11.82 24.84
CA VAL A 363 20.84 10.54 24.17
C VAL A 363 21.95 9.79 24.92
N PRO A 364 21.63 8.78 25.74
CA PRO A 364 22.59 8.12 26.63
C PRO A 364 23.54 7.14 25.89
N PHE A 365 24.00 7.53 24.70
CA PHE A 365 24.94 6.80 23.87
C PHE A 365 25.84 7.73 23.06
N LEU A 366 27.02 7.25 22.71
CA LEU A 366 28.01 7.94 21.88
C LEU A 366 28.31 7.11 20.64
N TYR A 367 28.29 7.71 19.46
CA TYR A 367 28.73 7.08 18.22
C TYR A 367 30.13 7.58 17.86
N TYR A 368 31.05 6.63 17.65
CA TYR A 368 32.43 6.89 17.25
C TYR A 368 32.73 6.21 15.92
N LEU A 369 33.04 7.00 14.90
CA LEU A 369 33.46 6.52 13.59
C LEU A 369 34.99 6.43 13.57
N ASP A 370 35.47 5.20 13.56
CA ASP A 370 36.88 4.87 13.39
C ASP A 370 37.29 5.14 11.94
N SER A 371 38.42 5.83 11.73
CA SER A 371 38.96 6.09 10.39
C SER A 371 39.36 4.81 9.65
N GLY A 372 39.49 3.69 10.35
CA GLY A 372 39.84 2.40 9.78
C GLY A 372 41.25 2.38 9.17
N THR A 373 41.74 1.18 8.84
CA THR A 373 42.84 1.05 7.89
C THR A 373 42.31 0.50 6.57
N PRO A 374 42.95 0.79 5.44
CA PRO A 374 42.59 0.15 4.17
C PRO A 374 42.61 -1.39 4.24
N GLN A 375 43.36 -1.96 5.19
CA GLN A 375 43.46 -3.41 5.41
C GLN A 375 42.31 -3.98 6.25
N SER A 376 41.63 -3.17 7.07
CA SER A 376 40.55 -3.63 7.96
C SER A 376 39.17 -3.68 7.31
N GLY A 377 39.08 -3.50 5.99
CA GLY A 377 37.84 -3.69 5.24
C GLY A 377 36.86 -2.50 5.26
N GLY A 378 37.27 -1.32 5.74
CA GLY A 378 36.47 -0.10 5.71
C GLY A 378 36.37 0.62 7.06
N LEU A 379 35.49 1.62 7.12
CA LEU A 379 35.14 2.40 8.32
C LEU A 379 34.40 1.52 9.34
N VAL A 380 34.80 1.59 10.61
CA VAL A 380 34.14 0.86 11.71
C VAL A 380 33.36 1.85 12.56
N LEU A 381 32.06 1.62 12.72
CA LEU A 381 31.23 2.40 13.62
C LEU A 381 31.17 1.73 14.98
N TRP A 382 31.35 2.50 16.05
CA TRP A 382 31.26 2.04 17.43
C TRP A 382 30.14 2.80 18.15
N ARG A 383 29.42 2.12 19.04
CA ARG A 383 28.40 2.72 19.92
C ARG A 383 28.77 2.46 21.37
N ALA A 384 28.99 3.50 22.15
CA ALA A 384 29.05 3.39 23.60
C ALA A 384 27.69 3.66 24.21
N HIS A 385 27.20 2.80 25.09
CA HIS A 385 26.12 3.14 26.01
C HIS A 385 26.70 3.70 27.30
N ILE A 386 26.10 4.78 27.80
CA ILE A 386 26.55 5.48 28.99
C ILE A 386 25.49 5.28 30.07
N THR A 387 25.84 4.54 31.12
CA THR A 387 24.90 4.27 32.22
C THR A 387 25.03 5.33 33.32
N PRO A 388 23.96 6.05 33.67
CA PRO A 388 23.96 6.97 34.79
C PRO A 388 23.91 6.16 36.11
N SER A 389 25.06 5.66 36.54
CA SER A 389 25.23 4.99 37.84
C SER A 389 26.41 5.62 38.58
N ALA A 390 26.55 5.45 39.89
CA ALA A 390 27.69 6.01 40.64
C ALA A 390 29.08 5.56 40.13
N SER A 391 29.14 4.50 39.32
CA SER A 391 30.37 4.02 38.68
C SER A 391 30.44 4.27 37.16
N GLN A 392 29.54 5.11 36.62
CA GLN A 392 29.28 5.42 35.20
C GLN A 392 30.22 4.68 34.24
N LYS A 393 29.74 3.58 33.66
CA LYS A 393 30.55 2.73 32.78
C LYS A 393 30.13 2.91 31.34
N PHE A 394 31.12 3.06 30.47
CA PHE A 394 30.97 2.94 29.02
C PHE A 394 30.92 1.46 28.66
N THR A 395 29.84 1.03 28.02
CA THR A 395 29.74 -0.30 27.41
C THR A 395 29.72 -0.15 25.90
N TRP A 396 30.74 -0.68 25.24
CA TRP A 396 30.93 -0.55 23.80
C TRP A 396 30.34 -1.72 23.03
N SER A 397 29.63 -1.39 21.97
CA SER A 397 29.22 -2.30 20.91
C SER A 397 29.91 -1.91 19.62
N ARG A 398 30.46 -2.90 18.90
CA ARG A 398 30.96 -2.70 17.54
C ARG A 398 29.78 -2.81 16.59
N LEU A 399 29.52 -1.78 15.80
CA LEU A 399 28.48 -1.79 14.78
C LEU A 399 29.07 -2.26 13.46
N GLN A 400 28.72 -3.47 13.05
CA GLN A 400 29.17 -4.02 11.78
C GLN A 400 28.44 -3.29 10.65
N THR A 401 29.14 -2.35 10.02
CA THR A 401 28.66 -1.60 8.86
C THR A 401 28.76 -2.45 7.60
N LEU A 402 28.00 -2.08 6.57
CA LEU A 402 28.13 -2.68 5.25
C LEU A 402 29.53 -2.41 4.70
N HIS A 403 30.12 -3.42 4.05
CA HIS A 403 31.33 -3.23 3.26
C HIS A 403 30.99 -2.35 2.04
N SER A 404 31.05 -1.03 2.21
CA SER A 404 31.11 -0.13 1.06
C SER A 404 32.56 -0.03 0.60
N PRO A 405 32.86 -0.23 -0.69
CA PRO A 405 34.19 0.01 -1.24
C PRO A 405 34.54 1.51 -1.33
N PHE A 406 33.59 2.41 -1.07
CA PHE A 406 33.79 3.86 -1.07
C PHE A 406 34.00 4.38 0.37
N ASP A 407 34.33 5.65 0.53
CA ASP A 407 34.35 6.34 1.83
C ASP A 407 32.92 6.79 2.13
N PRO A 408 32.06 5.96 2.77
CA PRO A 408 30.66 6.31 2.91
C PRO A 408 30.52 7.54 3.79
N GLN A 409 29.67 8.46 3.37
CA GLN A 409 29.15 9.47 4.28
C GLN A 409 28.29 8.76 5.33
N VAL A 410 28.79 8.76 6.56
CA VAL A 410 28.08 8.26 7.74
C VAL A 410 27.57 9.45 8.53
N ASP A 411 26.25 9.56 8.60
CA ASP A 411 25.53 10.59 9.35
C ASP A 411 24.63 9.96 10.42
N LEU A 412 24.07 10.77 11.31
CA LEU A 412 22.96 10.38 12.18
C LEU A 412 21.69 11.09 11.77
N VAL A 413 20.60 10.35 11.76
CA VAL A 413 19.26 10.86 11.47
C VAL A 413 18.32 10.55 12.63
N ARG A 414 17.48 11.51 13.01
CA ARG A 414 16.39 11.33 13.96
C ARG A 414 15.13 10.99 13.20
N MET A 415 14.57 9.82 13.47
CA MET A 415 13.43 9.31 12.75
C MET A 415 12.34 8.82 13.68
N ARG A 416 11.08 9.05 13.29
CA ARG A 416 9.95 8.42 13.94
C ARG A 416 9.86 6.98 13.45
N LEU A 417 10.02 6.04 14.37
CA LEU A 417 9.63 4.65 14.13
C LEU A 417 8.16 4.52 14.46
N ALA A 418 7.47 3.57 13.83
CA ALA A 418 6.03 3.46 14.04
C ALA A 418 5.67 3.30 15.52
N ALA A 419 4.50 3.79 15.91
CA ALA A 419 3.98 3.56 17.25
C ALA A 419 3.86 2.05 17.43
N SER A 420 4.69 1.46 18.31
CA SER A 420 4.46 0.08 18.74
C SER A 420 3.02 0.03 19.24
N GLY A 421 2.23 -0.93 18.74
CA GLY A 421 0.77 -0.97 18.78
C GLY A 421 0.09 -1.08 20.17
N GLY A 422 0.61 -0.41 21.19
CA GLY A 422 -0.07 -0.16 22.44
C GLY A 422 -1.22 0.81 22.20
N GLY A 423 -2.42 0.28 21.92
CA GLY A 423 -3.68 1.02 21.71
C GLY A 423 -4.20 1.84 22.90
N GLY A 424 -3.32 2.42 23.71
CA GLY A 424 -3.67 3.40 24.75
C GLY A 424 -3.64 4.81 24.16
N GLY A 425 -4.79 5.31 23.69
CA GLY A 425 -4.96 6.60 23.01
C GLY A 425 -4.68 7.86 23.85
N GLY A 426 -3.48 8.01 24.38
CA GLY A 426 -2.98 9.25 24.99
C GLY A 426 -2.07 9.99 24.02
N ALA A 427 -2.55 11.08 23.43
CA ALA A 427 -1.79 12.00 22.56
C ALA A 427 -0.62 12.75 23.25
N ALA A 428 -0.19 12.30 24.43
CA ALA A 428 0.80 12.99 25.26
C ALA A 428 2.19 12.31 25.27
N ASP A 429 2.36 11.16 24.63
CA ASP A 429 3.62 10.41 24.59
C ASP A 429 4.21 10.33 23.16
N ASP A 430 3.95 11.36 22.33
CA ASP A 430 4.43 11.44 20.95
C ASP A 430 5.96 11.42 20.83
N ASP A 431 6.69 11.78 21.89
CA ASP A 431 8.17 11.78 21.93
C ASP A 431 8.78 10.38 22.10
N ALA A 432 8.04 9.38 22.61
CA ALA A 432 8.58 8.07 22.93
C ALA A 432 9.04 7.24 21.70
N HIS A 433 8.67 7.69 20.50
CA HIS A 433 8.83 6.95 19.24
C HIS A 433 9.91 7.49 18.29
N ASP A 434 10.52 8.64 18.61
CA ASP A 434 11.64 9.15 17.84
C ASP A 434 12.95 8.45 18.27
N ARG A 435 13.73 7.99 17.29
CA ARG A 435 15.02 7.33 17.50
C ARG A 435 16.09 7.96 16.63
N TRP A 436 17.31 8.04 17.16
CA TRP A 436 18.50 8.40 16.40
C TRP A 436 19.11 7.14 15.81
N LEU A 437 19.23 7.12 14.48
CA LEU A 437 19.68 5.99 13.70
C LEU A 437 20.88 6.39 12.85
N PRO A 438 21.88 5.49 12.70
CA PRO A 438 22.96 5.72 11.77
C PRO A 438 22.45 5.65 10.33
N LEU A 439 23.05 6.48 9.48
CA LEU A 439 22.77 6.54 8.06
C LEU A 439 24.07 6.35 7.28
N VAL A 440 24.07 5.43 6.32
CA VAL A 440 25.22 5.11 5.45
C VAL A 440 24.75 5.10 4.00
N GLU A 441 25.30 5.95 3.14
CA GLU A 441 24.97 6.01 1.70
C GLU A 441 23.45 6.11 1.41
N ASP A 442 22.76 6.94 2.19
CA ASP A 442 21.32 7.12 2.20
C ASP A 442 20.48 5.95 2.77
N PHE A 443 21.09 4.89 3.29
CA PHE A 443 20.38 3.83 4.00
C PHE A 443 20.37 4.09 5.50
N VAL A 444 19.17 4.13 6.07
CA VAL A 444 18.98 4.16 7.53
C VAL A 444 19.27 2.78 8.05
N LEU A 445 20.14 2.66 9.03
CA LEU A 445 20.53 1.38 9.59
C LEU A 445 19.80 1.14 10.92
N PHE A 446 19.21 -0.05 11.06
CA PHE A 446 18.45 -0.47 12.24
C PHE A 446 19.26 -1.45 13.06
N ASP A 447 19.13 -1.42 14.38
CA ASP A 447 19.61 -2.51 15.22
C ASP A 447 18.72 -3.77 15.07
N SER A 448 19.17 -4.88 15.65
CA SER A 448 18.47 -6.17 15.56
C SER A 448 17.05 -6.15 16.14
N GLU A 449 16.80 -5.35 17.17
CA GLU A 449 15.48 -5.27 17.82
C GLU A 449 14.53 -4.44 16.95
N GLN A 450 15.00 -3.28 16.48
CA GLN A 450 14.24 -2.37 15.61
C GLN A 450 13.94 -2.99 14.25
N PHE A 451 14.89 -3.74 13.68
CA PHE A 451 14.66 -4.44 12.42
C PHE A 451 13.76 -5.68 12.58
N GLY A 452 13.51 -6.13 13.82
CA GLY A 452 12.61 -7.24 14.12
C GLY A 452 13.24 -8.62 13.98
N CYS A 453 14.56 -8.78 14.04
CA CYS A 453 15.22 -10.08 13.84
C CYS A 453 14.83 -11.14 14.88
N GLY A 454 14.33 -10.73 16.06
CA GLY A 454 13.84 -11.63 17.11
C GLY A 454 12.32 -11.77 17.20
N THR A 455 11.57 -10.93 16.48
CA THR A 455 10.10 -10.82 16.59
C THR A 455 9.39 -11.12 15.27
N ASP A 456 10.03 -10.84 14.14
CA ASP A 456 9.54 -11.13 12.80
C ASP A 456 10.14 -12.43 12.29
N ASP A 457 9.43 -13.54 12.52
CA ASP A 457 9.82 -14.87 12.04
C ASP A 457 9.82 -15.01 10.50
N SER A 458 9.35 -13.98 9.76
CA SER A 458 9.31 -14.01 8.31
C SER A 458 10.66 -13.67 7.69
N ILE A 459 11.59 -13.10 8.46
CA ILE A 459 12.94 -12.75 8.03
C ILE A 459 13.99 -13.59 8.74
N ILE A 460 15.13 -13.73 8.09
CA ILE A 460 16.35 -14.26 8.67
C ILE A 460 17.37 -13.14 8.62
N CYS A 461 17.93 -12.83 9.77
CA CYS A 461 18.98 -11.85 9.93
C CYS A 461 20.33 -12.56 10.00
N SER A 462 21.37 -11.95 9.44
CA SER A 462 22.74 -12.35 9.70
C SER A 462 23.02 -12.29 11.21
N GLY A 463 23.97 -13.10 11.69
CA GLY A 463 24.27 -13.12 13.12
C GLY A 463 25.44 -14.04 13.47
N PRO A 464 25.81 -14.14 14.76
CA PRO A 464 26.85 -15.06 15.22
C PRO A 464 26.46 -16.51 14.92
N GLY A 465 26.93 -17.04 13.78
CA GLY A 465 26.66 -18.40 13.32
C GLY A 465 25.88 -18.51 12.00
N LEU A 466 25.42 -17.39 11.43
CA LEU A 466 24.78 -17.35 10.12
C LEU A 466 25.32 -16.18 9.29
N ASP A 467 26.13 -16.51 8.29
CA ASP A 467 26.65 -15.57 7.30
C ASP A 467 25.83 -15.70 6.00
N LEU A 468 25.01 -14.70 5.71
CA LEU A 468 24.23 -14.60 4.47
C LEU A 468 25.07 -14.04 3.29
N GLY A 469 26.33 -13.68 3.54
CA GLY A 469 27.25 -13.05 2.61
C GLY A 469 27.52 -11.58 2.92
N PRO A 470 28.58 -10.99 2.35
CA PRO A 470 29.13 -9.69 2.77
C PRO A 470 28.22 -8.48 2.55
N ASN A 471 27.15 -8.63 1.76
CA ASN A 471 26.22 -7.57 1.38
C ASN A 471 24.75 -7.89 1.73
N VAL A 472 24.49 -9.03 2.37
CA VAL A 472 23.13 -9.47 2.73
C VAL A 472 23.05 -9.51 4.24
N GLN A 473 22.38 -8.53 4.84
CA GLN A 473 22.18 -8.48 6.29
C GLN A 473 20.88 -9.17 6.71
N SER A 474 19.92 -9.25 5.80
CA SER A 474 18.69 -9.99 6.00
C SER A 474 18.14 -10.52 4.69
N GLU A 475 17.42 -11.63 4.77
CA GLU A 475 16.64 -12.19 3.69
C GLU A 475 15.30 -12.70 4.22
N CYS A 476 14.35 -13.00 3.34
CA CYS A 476 13.14 -13.68 3.76
C CYS A 476 13.47 -15.10 4.23
N ALA A 477 12.83 -15.54 5.30
CA ALA A 477 12.93 -16.92 5.76
C ALA A 477 12.56 -17.91 4.62
N PRO A 478 13.08 -19.16 4.65
CA PRO A 478 12.68 -20.19 3.70
C PRO A 478 11.15 -20.29 3.62
N SER A 479 10.60 -20.48 2.43
CA SER A 479 9.16 -20.44 2.12
C SER A 479 8.48 -19.06 2.15
N ARG A 480 9.15 -18.01 2.63
CA ARG A 480 8.62 -16.65 2.65
C ARG A 480 9.07 -15.84 1.44
N SER A 481 8.31 -14.81 1.13
CA SER A 481 8.60 -13.82 0.09
C SER A 481 8.25 -12.44 0.61
N ILE A 482 8.97 -11.46 0.10
CA ILE A 482 8.64 -10.04 0.21
C ILE A 482 7.14 -9.85 -0.08
N SER A 483 6.42 -9.27 0.88
CA SER A 483 5.04 -8.83 0.72
C SER A 483 4.75 -7.72 1.73
N MET A 484 4.63 -6.50 1.24
CA MET A 484 4.47 -5.34 2.11
C MET A 484 3.03 -5.28 2.61
N LEU A 485 2.83 -5.03 3.90
CA LEU A 485 1.52 -4.71 4.47
C LEU A 485 0.53 -5.91 4.50
N VAL A 486 1.02 -7.16 4.39
CA VAL A 486 0.20 -8.40 4.36
C VAL A 486 0.73 -9.49 5.32
N PRO A 487 0.76 -9.34 6.66
CA PRO A 487 0.20 -8.29 7.52
C PRO A 487 1.20 -7.17 7.79
N SER A 488 0.72 -6.06 8.37
CA SER A 488 1.48 -4.82 8.56
C SER A 488 2.61 -4.88 9.60
N GLU A 489 2.88 -6.03 10.21
CA GLU A 489 3.95 -6.22 11.21
C GLU A 489 5.12 -7.08 10.69
N ARG A 490 5.03 -7.57 9.45
CA ARG A 490 6.00 -8.51 8.89
C ARG A 490 6.55 -8.00 7.57
N LEU A 491 7.87 -8.13 7.40
CA LEU A 491 8.55 -7.75 6.16
C LEU A 491 8.24 -8.78 5.06
N CYS A 492 8.54 -10.05 5.30
CA CYS A 492 8.44 -11.10 4.30
C CYS A 492 7.18 -11.94 4.48
N ALA A 493 6.04 -11.29 4.61
CA ALA A 493 4.85 -11.99 5.03
C ALA A 493 4.27 -12.95 3.98
N GLY A 494 4.49 -12.67 2.70
CA GLY A 494 4.01 -13.50 1.59
C GLY A 494 4.73 -14.84 1.55
N CYS A 495 4.18 -15.78 0.79
CA CYS A 495 4.78 -17.09 0.57
C CYS A 495 5.57 -17.10 -0.74
N ALA A 496 6.74 -17.74 -0.75
CA ALA A 496 7.53 -17.94 -1.96
C ALA A 496 6.77 -18.78 -3.00
N PRO A 497 7.13 -18.69 -4.30
CA PRO A 497 6.61 -19.63 -5.30
C PRO A 497 6.77 -21.08 -4.83
N GLY A 498 5.70 -21.86 -4.89
CA GLY A 498 5.67 -23.22 -4.35
C GLY A 498 5.04 -23.34 -2.97
N TYR A 499 4.58 -22.24 -2.36
CA TYR A 499 4.03 -22.24 -1.01
C TYR A 499 2.72 -21.43 -0.90
N SER A 500 1.93 -21.71 0.13
CA SER A 500 0.65 -21.06 0.42
C SER A 500 0.55 -20.47 1.82
N MET A 501 -0.25 -19.41 1.93
CA MET A 501 -0.52 -18.71 3.20
C MET A 501 -1.75 -19.29 3.89
N SER A 502 -1.67 -19.45 5.22
CA SER A 502 -2.83 -19.77 6.04
C SER A 502 -3.51 -18.48 6.50
N TRP A 503 -4.60 -18.05 5.86
CA TRP A 503 -5.26 -16.77 6.21
C TRP A 503 -5.92 -16.74 7.58
N SER A 504 -6.27 -17.91 8.13
CA SER A 504 -6.74 -18.00 9.50
C SER A 504 -5.69 -17.54 10.52
N ASP A 505 -4.41 -17.66 10.14
CA ASP A 505 -3.26 -17.28 10.95
C ASP A 505 -2.04 -17.02 10.04
N PRO A 506 -1.87 -15.78 9.54
CA PRO A 506 -0.76 -15.44 8.63
C PRO A 506 0.61 -15.55 9.32
N THR A 507 0.63 -15.77 10.64
CA THR A 507 1.86 -15.97 11.40
C THR A 507 2.47 -17.35 11.20
N LEU A 508 1.65 -18.34 10.86
CA LEU A 508 2.12 -19.70 10.60
C LEU A 508 3.08 -19.75 9.40
N PRO A 509 4.10 -20.63 9.42
CA PRO A 509 4.95 -20.87 8.27
C PRO A 509 4.14 -21.22 7.02
N CYS A 510 4.63 -20.79 5.86
CA CYS A 510 3.96 -21.10 4.60
C CYS A 510 3.98 -22.60 4.33
N ARG A 511 2.87 -23.14 3.83
CA ARG A 511 2.72 -24.56 3.56
C ARG A 511 3.20 -24.88 2.16
N LEU A 512 3.99 -25.95 2.01
CA LEU A 512 4.46 -26.39 0.69
C LEU A 512 3.27 -26.82 -0.17
N CYS A 513 3.23 -26.33 -1.40
CA CYS A 513 2.24 -26.72 -2.38
C CYS A 513 2.58 -28.08 -3.02
N PRO A 514 1.57 -28.87 -3.40
CA PRO A 514 1.80 -30.18 -4.01
C PRO A 514 2.38 -30.06 -5.43
N GLY A 515 3.40 -30.88 -5.74
CA GLY A 515 3.95 -31.03 -7.08
C GLY A 515 4.56 -29.74 -7.65
N HIS A 516 4.25 -29.42 -8.91
CA HIS A 516 4.75 -28.25 -9.63
C HIS A 516 3.84 -27.02 -9.50
N CYS A 517 3.16 -26.92 -8.37
CA CYS A 517 2.24 -25.84 -8.08
C CYS A 517 2.98 -24.61 -7.54
N GLY A 518 2.83 -23.46 -8.18
CA GLY A 518 3.44 -22.19 -7.78
C GLY A 518 2.67 -21.45 -6.68
N ALA A 519 1.35 -21.62 -6.61
CA ALA A 519 0.51 -21.13 -5.52
C ALA A 519 -0.69 -22.07 -5.33
N CYS A 520 -1.02 -22.41 -4.09
CA CYS A 520 -2.10 -23.34 -3.74
C CYS A 520 -2.90 -22.81 -2.56
N ASP A 521 -3.98 -23.51 -2.22
CA ASP A 521 -4.65 -23.39 -0.92
C ASP A 521 -5.23 -24.75 -0.51
N GLU A 522 -6.19 -24.77 0.41
CA GLU A 522 -6.85 -26.00 0.87
C GLU A 522 -7.60 -26.75 -0.25
N SER A 523 -7.87 -26.08 -1.37
CA SER A 523 -8.54 -26.64 -2.55
C SER A 523 -7.63 -27.40 -3.50
N GLY A 524 -6.32 -27.31 -3.31
CA GLY A 524 -5.33 -27.76 -4.27
C GLY A 524 -4.62 -26.60 -4.96
N CYS A 525 -4.15 -26.84 -6.18
CA CYS A 525 -3.33 -25.87 -6.89
C CYS A 525 -4.15 -24.74 -7.50
N LEU A 526 -3.68 -23.50 -7.37
CA LEU A 526 -4.29 -22.31 -7.98
C LEU A 526 -3.53 -21.87 -9.24
N ILE A 527 -2.20 -21.92 -9.20
CA ILE A 527 -1.32 -21.48 -10.29
C ILE A 527 -0.16 -22.46 -10.43
N CYS A 528 0.10 -22.95 -11.64
CA CYS A 528 1.23 -23.83 -11.92
C CYS A 528 2.52 -23.05 -12.22
N LEU A 529 3.67 -23.68 -11.98
CA LEU A 529 4.96 -23.15 -12.43
C LEU A 529 5.05 -23.11 -13.96
N ALA A 530 6.03 -22.36 -14.50
CA ALA A 530 6.23 -22.25 -15.94
C ALA A 530 6.35 -23.62 -16.62
N ASN A 531 5.73 -23.77 -17.79
CA ASN A 531 5.62 -25.00 -18.59
C ASN A 531 4.74 -26.12 -18.01
N TRP A 532 4.00 -25.86 -16.93
CA TRP A 532 3.00 -26.78 -16.38
C TRP A 532 1.60 -26.21 -16.59
N MET A 533 0.63 -27.10 -16.79
CA MET A 533 -0.78 -26.77 -17.01
C MET A 533 -1.62 -27.20 -15.81
N LEU A 534 -2.62 -26.39 -15.49
CA LEU A 534 -3.56 -26.64 -14.42
C LEU A 534 -4.63 -27.63 -14.89
N GLU A 535 -4.86 -28.71 -14.14
CA GLU A 535 -5.80 -29.78 -14.48
C GLU A 535 -6.63 -30.18 -13.25
N PRO A 536 -7.98 -30.21 -13.30
CA PRO A 536 -8.82 -30.64 -12.18
C PRO A 536 -8.96 -32.18 -12.10
N SER A 537 -7.85 -32.90 -12.17
CA SER A 537 -7.79 -34.38 -12.12
C SER A 537 -7.40 -34.94 -10.75
N GLY A 538 -7.17 -34.08 -9.76
CA GLY A 538 -6.84 -34.49 -8.40
C GLY A 538 -8.02 -35.14 -7.65
N PRO A 539 -7.75 -35.72 -6.46
CA PRO A 539 -8.80 -36.28 -5.62
C PRO A 539 -9.93 -35.27 -5.38
N ALA A 540 -11.20 -35.69 -5.50
CA ALA A 540 -12.36 -34.80 -5.38
C ALA A 540 -12.39 -33.60 -6.36
N GLY A 541 -11.70 -33.71 -7.50
CA GLY A 541 -11.65 -32.64 -8.53
C GLY A 541 -10.69 -31.51 -8.19
N GLN A 542 -9.79 -31.69 -7.22
CA GLN A 542 -8.76 -30.72 -6.90
C GLN A 542 -7.86 -30.46 -8.11
N ALA A 543 -7.46 -29.20 -8.28
CA ALA A 543 -6.54 -28.84 -9.36
C ALA A 543 -5.11 -29.28 -9.04
N VAL A 544 -4.46 -29.91 -10.01
CA VAL A 544 -3.07 -30.36 -9.98
C VAL A 544 -2.32 -29.79 -11.19
N CYS A 545 -0.99 -29.78 -11.13
CA CYS A 545 -0.16 -29.34 -12.24
C CYS A 545 0.40 -30.54 -13.00
N VAL A 546 0.15 -30.56 -14.31
CA VAL A 546 0.61 -31.62 -15.23
C VAL A 546 1.45 -31.02 -16.36
N SER A 547 2.44 -31.77 -16.85
CA SER A 547 3.29 -31.34 -17.97
C SER A 547 2.59 -31.55 -19.33
N SER A 548 1.62 -32.46 -19.37
CA SER A 548 0.72 -32.74 -20.49
C SER A 548 -0.62 -33.18 -19.92
N CYS A 549 -1.73 -32.83 -20.59
CA CYS A 549 -3.06 -33.18 -20.10
C CYS A 549 -3.27 -34.70 -20.04
N SER A 550 -3.86 -35.17 -18.95
CA SER A 550 -4.17 -36.57 -18.71
C SER A 550 -5.26 -37.08 -19.66
N ALA A 551 -5.43 -38.40 -19.74
CA ALA A 551 -6.51 -38.99 -20.54
C ALA A 551 -7.89 -38.46 -20.10
N GLY A 552 -8.70 -38.01 -21.06
CA GLY A 552 -9.99 -37.35 -20.80
C GLY A 552 -9.92 -35.83 -20.69
N PHE A 553 -8.72 -35.24 -20.76
CA PHE A 553 -8.48 -33.80 -20.78
C PHE A 553 -7.77 -33.37 -22.06
N GLU A 554 -8.02 -32.14 -22.48
CA GLU A 554 -7.33 -31.49 -23.59
C GLU A 554 -6.73 -30.14 -23.19
N ALA A 555 -5.61 -29.78 -23.82
CA ALA A 555 -4.93 -28.53 -23.58
C ALA A 555 -5.69 -27.38 -24.26
N VAL A 556 -6.33 -26.55 -23.47
CA VAL A 556 -7.17 -25.44 -23.91
C VAL A 556 -6.70 -24.18 -23.19
N ALA A 557 -6.21 -23.21 -23.97
CA ALA A 557 -5.68 -21.93 -23.48
C ALA A 557 -4.62 -22.06 -22.36
N ASN A 558 -3.70 -23.03 -22.48
CA ASN A 558 -2.67 -23.37 -21.49
C ASN A 558 -3.20 -23.94 -20.16
N THR A 559 -4.41 -24.51 -20.17
CA THR A 559 -4.99 -25.27 -19.05
C THR A 559 -5.50 -26.61 -19.57
N CYS A 560 -5.60 -27.62 -18.72
CA CYS A 560 -6.18 -28.90 -19.11
C CYS A 560 -7.66 -28.91 -18.75
N GLN A 561 -8.52 -29.02 -19.77
CA GLN A 561 -9.96 -28.99 -19.61
C GLN A 561 -10.57 -30.35 -19.97
N PRO A 562 -11.64 -30.81 -19.27
CA PRO A 562 -12.27 -32.09 -19.56
C PRO A 562 -12.87 -32.12 -20.97
N ILE A 563 -12.56 -33.15 -21.76
CA ILE A 563 -13.13 -33.35 -23.11
C ILE A 563 -14.63 -33.60 -23.05
N SER A 564 -15.12 -34.20 -21.95
CA SER A 564 -16.54 -34.48 -21.75
C SER A 564 -17.40 -33.26 -21.43
N HIS A 565 -16.77 -32.11 -21.16
CA HIS A 565 -17.45 -30.85 -20.85
C HIS A 565 -16.92 -29.76 -21.77
N PRO A 566 -17.19 -29.86 -23.09
CA PRO A 566 -16.88 -28.77 -24.00
C PRO A 566 -17.58 -27.52 -23.49
N GLY A 567 -16.89 -26.38 -23.56
CA GLY A 567 -17.51 -25.10 -23.25
C GLY A 567 -18.79 -24.88 -24.06
N PRO A 568 -19.75 -24.08 -23.56
CA PRO A 568 -20.94 -23.73 -24.33
C PRO A 568 -20.53 -23.26 -25.72
N ASP A 569 -21.16 -23.83 -26.74
CA ASP A 569 -21.10 -23.22 -28.06
C ASP A 569 -22.01 -22.00 -28.01
N VAL A 570 -21.41 -20.81 -27.93
CA VAL A 570 -22.17 -19.58 -27.78
C VAL A 570 -22.47 -19.03 -29.16
N SER A 571 -23.73 -18.66 -29.39
CA SER A 571 -24.18 -17.84 -30.49
C SER A 571 -24.40 -16.40 -30.02
N LEU A 572 -24.19 -15.46 -30.95
CA LEU A 572 -24.46 -14.03 -30.74
C LEU A 572 -25.52 -13.56 -31.72
N ALA A 573 -26.64 -13.09 -31.19
CA ALA A 573 -27.63 -12.37 -31.97
C ALA A 573 -27.40 -10.85 -31.86
N PHE A 574 -27.44 -10.19 -33.02
CA PHE A 574 -27.41 -8.73 -33.12
C PHE A 574 -28.83 -8.22 -33.32
N ASP A 575 -29.46 -7.78 -32.23
CA ASP A 575 -30.80 -7.20 -32.30
C ASP A 575 -30.68 -5.70 -32.46
N ARG A 576 -31.39 -5.13 -33.45
CA ARG A 576 -31.56 -3.68 -33.53
C ARG A 576 -32.48 -3.26 -32.40
N PRO A 577 -32.03 -2.42 -31.45
CA PRO A 577 -32.94 -1.91 -30.45
C PRO A 577 -34.03 -1.08 -31.15
N VAL A 578 -35.27 -1.43 -30.83
CA VAL A 578 -36.43 -0.63 -31.17
C VAL A 578 -36.57 0.46 -30.10
N VAL A 579 -35.56 1.30 -29.88
CA VAL A 579 -35.79 2.56 -29.15
C VAL A 579 -36.34 3.56 -30.15
N SER A 580 -37.59 3.34 -30.58
CA SER A 580 -38.32 4.26 -31.44
C SER A 580 -39.18 5.16 -30.56
N SER A 581 -38.57 6.00 -29.73
CA SER A 581 -39.29 7.09 -29.08
C SER A 581 -39.05 8.39 -29.85
N PRO A 582 -40.10 9.12 -30.25
CA PRO A 582 -39.95 10.42 -30.92
C PRO A 582 -39.10 11.38 -30.08
N GLY A 583 -37.95 11.82 -30.61
CA GLY A 583 -37.07 12.81 -29.97
C GLY A 583 -35.78 12.26 -29.36
N ILE A 584 -35.48 10.98 -29.52
CA ILE A 584 -34.21 10.36 -29.08
C ILE A 584 -33.26 10.30 -30.29
N ASN A 585 -32.50 11.37 -30.52
CA ASN A 585 -31.71 11.48 -31.76
C ASN A 585 -30.20 11.21 -31.59
N ALA A 586 -29.67 11.11 -30.35
CA ALA A 586 -28.32 10.62 -30.08
C ALA A 586 -28.07 10.36 -28.58
N GLY A 587 -28.08 9.09 -28.16
CA GLY A 587 -27.58 8.72 -26.82
C GLY A 587 -26.09 9.02 -26.69
N THR A 588 -25.70 9.74 -25.64
CA THR A 588 -24.31 10.08 -25.33
C THR A 588 -23.66 9.07 -24.40
N PHE A 589 -24.42 8.56 -23.42
CA PHE A 589 -23.97 7.54 -22.48
C PHE A 589 -25.14 6.72 -21.94
N VAL A 590 -24.88 5.47 -21.55
CA VAL A 590 -25.84 4.61 -20.84
C VAL A 590 -25.24 4.12 -19.51
N LEU A 591 -26.00 4.25 -18.42
CA LEU A 591 -25.61 3.86 -17.07
C LEU A 591 -26.61 2.87 -16.48
N ASP A 592 -26.10 1.84 -15.85
CA ASP A 592 -26.90 0.94 -15.03
C ASP A 592 -27.19 1.51 -13.63
N THR A 593 -28.44 1.46 -13.15
CA THR A 593 -28.88 2.18 -11.93
C THR A 593 -29.82 1.36 -11.05
N HIS A 594 -29.76 1.56 -9.74
CA HIS A 594 -30.80 1.06 -8.83
C HIS A 594 -32.05 1.93 -8.80
N LEU A 595 -32.07 3.06 -9.50
CA LEU A 595 -33.27 3.87 -9.63
C LEU A 595 -34.33 3.11 -10.45
N ALA A 596 -35.57 3.19 -9.97
CA ALA A 596 -36.74 2.60 -10.61
C ALA A 596 -37.90 3.60 -10.59
N LEU A 597 -38.92 3.33 -11.39
CA LEU A 597 -40.18 4.08 -11.36
C LEU A 597 -41.16 3.37 -10.44
N GLY A 598 -41.72 4.12 -9.51
CA GLY A 598 -42.80 3.67 -8.65
C GLY A 598 -44.14 3.60 -9.42
N PRO A 599 -45.21 3.11 -8.76
CA PRO A 599 -46.51 2.92 -9.41
C PRO A 599 -47.14 4.20 -9.98
N MET A 600 -46.76 5.39 -9.49
CA MET A 600 -47.26 6.67 -9.99
C MET A 600 -46.22 7.39 -10.89
N GLY A 601 -45.17 6.70 -11.34
CA GLY A 601 -44.11 7.27 -12.17
C GLY A 601 -43.06 8.08 -11.38
N GLU A 602 -43.12 8.07 -10.06
CA GLU A 602 -42.13 8.71 -9.20
C GLU A 602 -40.82 7.91 -9.17
N LEU A 603 -39.68 8.59 -9.10
CA LEU A 603 -38.40 7.92 -8.93
C LEU A 603 -38.34 7.28 -7.53
N THR A 604 -37.83 6.05 -7.45
CA THR A 604 -37.67 5.25 -6.21
C THR A 604 -36.37 4.45 -6.22
N ILE A 605 -35.92 4.00 -5.05
CA ILE A 605 -34.86 2.98 -4.90
C ILE A 605 -35.52 1.74 -4.28
N PRO A 606 -35.59 0.59 -4.98
CA PRO A 606 -36.23 -0.61 -4.45
C PRO A 606 -35.57 -1.12 -3.17
N ALA A 607 -36.37 -1.68 -2.25
CA ALA A 607 -35.85 -2.23 -0.99
C ALA A 607 -34.80 -3.33 -1.20
N ALA A 608 -34.90 -4.12 -2.27
CA ALA A 608 -33.91 -5.13 -2.63
C ALA A 608 -32.53 -4.54 -2.93
N ALA A 609 -32.47 -3.34 -3.53
CA ALA A 609 -31.22 -2.63 -3.80
C ALA A 609 -30.56 -2.11 -2.51
N LEU A 610 -31.36 -1.73 -1.51
CA LEU A 610 -30.85 -1.34 -0.19
C LEU A 610 -30.32 -2.53 0.60
N ALA A 611 -31.00 -3.69 0.49
CA ALA A 611 -30.57 -4.92 1.14
C ALA A 611 -29.28 -5.47 0.51
N ASN A 612 -29.07 -5.25 -0.79
CA ASN A 612 -27.86 -5.65 -1.50
C ASN A 612 -27.42 -4.58 -2.52
N PRO A 613 -26.61 -3.59 -2.11
CA PRO A 613 -26.10 -2.55 -3.01
C PRO A 613 -25.14 -3.05 -4.11
N ALA A 614 -24.67 -4.29 -4.01
CA ALA A 614 -23.91 -4.98 -5.05
C ALA A 614 -24.80 -5.81 -5.97
N GLY A 615 -26.10 -5.89 -5.69
CA GLY A 615 -27.05 -6.71 -6.42
C GLY A 615 -27.44 -6.17 -7.80
N PRO A 616 -28.36 -6.88 -8.49
CA PRO A 616 -28.86 -6.49 -9.79
C PRO A 616 -29.50 -5.09 -9.77
N ARG A 617 -29.24 -4.33 -10.83
CA ARG A 617 -29.75 -2.97 -11.01
C ARG A 617 -31.19 -2.99 -11.50
N ALA A 618 -31.98 -2.02 -11.06
CA ALA A 618 -33.42 -1.98 -11.29
C ALA A 618 -33.81 -1.26 -12.59
N GLY A 619 -32.94 -0.37 -13.08
CA GLY A 619 -33.15 0.35 -14.33
C GLY A 619 -31.85 0.76 -15.02
N SER A 620 -32.00 1.53 -16.09
CA SER A 620 -30.91 2.06 -16.91
C SER A 620 -31.18 3.51 -17.29
N LEU A 621 -30.22 4.38 -17.01
CA LEU A 621 -30.26 5.79 -17.39
C LEU A 621 -29.63 6.00 -18.76
N PHE A 622 -30.31 6.74 -19.62
CA PHE A 622 -29.85 7.17 -20.94
C PHE A 622 -29.64 8.67 -20.91
N PHE A 623 -28.40 9.10 -21.14
CA PHE A 623 -28.02 10.50 -21.21
C PHE A 623 -28.03 10.95 -22.66
N MET A 624 -28.80 12.00 -22.96
CA MET A 624 -28.91 12.57 -24.29
C MET A 624 -27.98 13.77 -24.47
N ASP A 625 -27.68 14.10 -25.72
CA ASP A 625 -26.87 15.28 -26.09
C ASP A 625 -27.54 16.62 -25.72
N ASN A 626 -28.87 16.66 -25.67
CA ASN A 626 -29.68 17.80 -25.24
C ASN A 626 -29.84 17.92 -23.71
N GLY A 627 -29.15 17.10 -22.92
CA GLY A 627 -29.21 17.13 -21.46
C GLY A 627 -30.44 16.47 -20.83
N HIS A 628 -31.29 15.82 -21.63
CA HIS A 628 -32.38 15.01 -21.11
C HIS A 628 -31.85 13.66 -20.60
N VAL A 629 -32.45 13.17 -19.52
CA VAL A 629 -32.15 11.86 -18.95
C VAL A 629 -33.40 11.01 -18.97
N TRP A 630 -33.31 9.84 -19.58
CA TRP A 630 -34.39 8.86 -19.65
C TRP A 630 -34.07 7.65 -18.79
N LEU A 631 -35.09 7.03 -18.19
CA LEU A 631 -34.97 5.79 -17.43
C LEU A 631 -35.72 4.67 -18.15
N ALA A 632 -35.03 3.56 -18.36
CA ALA A 632 -35.64 2.30 -18.79
C ALA A 632 -35.65 1.30 -17.63
N PRO A 633 -36.73 0.53 -17.45
CA PRO A 633 -36.72 -0.59 -16.52
C PRO A 633 -35.78 -1.69 -17.03
N SER A 634 -35.03 -2.35 -16.12
CA SER A 634 -34.06 -3.39 -16.50
C SER A 634 -34.66 -4.53 -17.33
N ARG A 635 -35.94 -4.87 -17.10
CA ARG A 635 -36.67 -5.94 -17.81
C ARG A 635 -36.90 -5.64 -19.29
N GLY A 636 -36.91 -4.36 -19.68
CA GLY A 636 -37.11 -3.96 -21.07
C GLY A 636 -35.91 -4.28 -21.97
N ILE A 637 -34.70 -4.37 -21.41
CA ILE A 637 -33.47 -4.52 -22.19
C ILE A 637 -33.31 -5.95 -22.75
N SER A 638 -33.81 -6.96 -22.03
CA SER A 638 -33.62 -8.38 -22.37
C SER A 638 -34.81 -9.03 -23.09
N SER A 639 -35.90 -8.30 -23.34
CA SER A 639 -37.11 -8.87 -23.95
C SER A 639 -37.05 -8.77 -25.47
N SER A 640 -36.56 -9.83 -26.11
CA SER A 640 -36.65 -10.00 -27.57
C SER A 640 -38.13 -10.01 -27.99
N GLY A 641 -38.57 -9.01 -28.77
CA GLY A 641 -39.90 -8.98 -29.39
C GLY A 641 -40.96 -8.10 -28.70
N LEU A 642 -40.67 -7.44 -27.58
CA LEU A 642 -41.58 -6.40 -27.07
C LEU A 642 -41.50 -5.13 -27.94
N PRO A 643 -42.62 -4.41 -28.13
CA PRO A 643 -42.68 -3.17 -28.90
C PRO A 643 -41.93 -2.04 -28.18
N GLY A 644 -40.61 -2.02 -28.35
CA GLY A 644 -39.70 -0.95 -27.97
C GLY A 644 -39.44 -0.81 -26.47
N LEU A 645 -38.25 -0.28 -26.15
CA LEU A 645 -37.88 0.09 -24.80
C LEU A 645 -38.73 1.31 -24.38
N LEU A 646 -39.66 1.14 -23.43
CA LEU A 646 -40.38 2.27 -22.85
C LEU A 646 -39.40 3.11 -22.05
N LEU A 647 -39.05 4.27 -22.61
CA LEU A 647 -38.22 5.27 -21.96
C LEU A 647 -39.11 6.33 -21.36
N GLU A 648 -38.96 6.55 -20.06
CA GLU A 648 -39.63 7.65 -19.36
C GLU A 648 -38.63 8.75 -19.05
N LEU A 649 -39.02 9.99 -19.37
CA LEU A 649 -38.21 11.15 -19.03
C LEU A 649 -38.12 11.25 -17.52
N VAL A 650 -36.94 11.57 -16.98
CA VAL A 650 -36.74 11.82 -15.56
C VAL A 650 -36.46 13.31 -15.37
N PRO A 651 -37.50 14.18 -15.24
CA PRO A 651 -37.31 15.62 -15.09
C PRO A 651 -36.38 16.01 -13.93
N PRO A 652 -36.42 15.36 -12.75
CA PRO A 652 -35.49 15.69 -11.67
C PRO A 652 -34.01 15.50 -12.02
N LEU A 653 -33.73 14.65 -13.02
CA LEU A 653 -32.38 14.41 -13.55
C LEU A 653 -32.14 15.10 -14.89
N SER A 654 -33.10 15.87 -15.41
CA SER A 654 -32.94 16.56 -16.70
C SER A 654 -32.49 18.00 -16.47
N GLY A 655 -31.64 18.52 -17.37
CA GLY A 655 -31.24 19.93 -17.37
C GLY A 655 -30.03 20.29 -16.50
N PHE A 656 -29.44 19.34 -15.75
CA PHE A 656 -28.18 19.59 -15.04
C PHE A 656 -26.95 19.43 -15.93
N ALA A 657 -27.02 18.59 -16.98
CA ALA A 657 -25.96 18.40 -17.95
C ALA A 657 -26.30 19.23 -19.19
N THR A 658 -25.75 20.44 -19.31
CA THR A 658 -25.95 21.29 -20.48
C THR A 658 -25.14 20.85 -21.71
N GLY A 659 -24.58 19.62 -21.67
CA GLY A 659 -23.77 19.03 -22.73
C GLY A 659 -23.70 17.50 -22.61
N PRO A 660 -22.99 16.84 -23.53
CA PRO A 660 -22.96 15.38 -23.63
C PRO A 660 -22.27 14.77 -22.41
N VAL A 661 -22.76 13.63 -21.94
CA VAL A 661 -22.11 12.84 -20.91
C VAL A 661 -21.23 11.79 -21.59
N HIS A 662 -19.95 11.70 -21.19
CA HIS A 662 -19.00 10.74 -21.75
C HIS A 662 -18.74 9.55 -20.83
N GLY A 663 -19.10 9.69 -19.55
CA GLY A 663 -18.97 8.65 -18.53
C GLY A 663 -19.94 8.93 -17.41
N ALA A 664 -20.55 7.88 -16.86
CA ALA A 664 -21.40 7.98 -15.69
C ALA A 664 -21.29 6.71 -14.86
N VAL A 665 -21.34 6.85 -13.53
CA VAL A 665 -21.42 5.73 -12.59
C VAL A 665 -22.35 6.06 -11.44
N GLU A 666 -22.92 5.02 -10.85
CA GLU A 666 -23.73 5.10 -9.64
C GLU A 666 -22.97 4.53 -8.42
N LEU A 667 -22.86 5.28 -7.33
CA LEU A 667 -22.38 4.80 -6.03
C LEU A 667 -23.55 4.62 -5.06
N GLY A 668 -23.58 3.50 -4.32
CA GLY A 668 -24.64 3.10 -3.41
C GLY A 668 -25.65 2.10 -4.01
N PRO A 669 -26.87 2.02 -3.45
CA PRO A 669 -27.45 2.94 -2.47
C PRO A 669 -26.98 2.71 -1.02
N TYR A 670 -27.18 3.72 -0.18
CA TYR A 670 -26.94 3.69 1.27
C TYR A 670 -28.16 4.19 2.02
N LEU A 671 -28.30 3.80 3.29
CA LEU A 671 -29.32 4.34 4.19
C LEU A 671 -28.73 5.50 5.01
N GLU A 672 -29.28 6.71 4.86
CA GLU A 672 -28.85 7.92 5.57
C GLU A 672 -30.09 8.66 6.08
N ASP A 673 -30.18 8.91 7.39
CA ASP A 673 -31.31 9.57 8.04
C ASP A 673 -32.69 8.98 7.66
N GLY A 674 -32.75 7.64 7.52
CA GLY A 674 -33.96 6.92 7.12
C GLY A 674 -34.34 7.07 5.64
N ARG A 675 -33.47 7.66 4.82
CA ARG A 675 -33.64 7.82 3.36
C ARG A 675 -32.63 6.96 2.62
N ALA A 676 -33.05 6.43 1.48
CA ALA A 676 -32.18 5.76 0.54
C ALA A 676 -31.44 6.80 -0.29
N VAL A 677 -30.11 6.81 -0.28
CA VAL A 677 -29.29 7.77 -1.00
C VAL A 677 -28.38 7.05 -1.97
N THR A 678 -28.34 7.49 -3.22
CA THR A 678 -27.39 7.06 -4.24
C THR A 678 -26.68 8.28 -4.82
N MET A 679 -25.47 8.12 -5.34
CA MET A 679 -24.73 9.18 -6.01
C MET A 679 -24.55 8.87 -7.48
N LEU A 680 -24.80 9.86 -8.33
CA LEU A 680 -24.39 9.82 -9.72
C LEU A 680 -23.11 10.64 -9.87
N VAL A 681 -22.05 10.00 -10.35
CA VAL A 681 -20.80 10.65 -10.72
C VAL A 681 -20.72 10.66 -12.25
N LEU A 682 -20.50 11.82 -12.83
CA LEU A 682 -20.59 12.05 -14.27
C LEU A 682 -19.34 12.75 -14.80
N CYS A 683 -18.99 12.39 -16.02
CA CYS A 683 -17.96 13.00 -16.83
C CYS A 683 -18.62 13.82 -17.94
N HIS A 684 -18.65 15.14 -17.78
CA HIS A 684 -19.32 16.06 -18.69
C HIS A 684 -18.46 16.40 -19.91
N GLY A 685 -19.07 16.70 -21.05
CA GLY A 685 -18.40 16.99 -22.33
C GLY A 685 -17.45 18.18 -22.33
N ALA A 686 -17.56 19.06 -21.33
CA ALA A 686 -16.59 20.12 -21.08
C ALA A 686 -15.29 19.61 -20.41
N GLY A 687 -15.14 18.30 -20.18
CA GLY A 687 -14.05 17.72 -19.40
C GLY A 687 -14.22 17.90 -17.89
N GLN A 688 -15.42 18.23 -17.40
CA GLN A 688 -15.64 18.45 -15.98
C GLN A 688 -16.22 17.19 -15.32
N GLY A 689 -15.60 16.73 -14.22
CA GLY A 689 -16.21 15.75 -13.33
C GLY A 689 -17.25 16.43 -12.44
N ILE A 690 -18.47 15.90 -12.36
CA ILE A 690 -19.51 16.37 -11.45
C ILE A 690 -20.12 15.19 -10.69
N PHE A 691 -20.64 15.44 -9.49
CA PHE A 691 -21.45 14.46 -8.77
C PHE A 691 -22.75 15.09 -8.25
N LEU A 692 -23.78 14.27 -8.08
CA LEU A 692 -25.05 14.66 -7.48
C LEU A 692 -25.66 13.50 -6.69
N SER A 693 -26.34 13.80 -5.59
CA SER A 693 -27.02 12.81 -4.77
C SER A 693 -28.50 12.69 -5.14
N VAL A 694 -29.03 11.47 -5.23
CA VAL A 694 -30.46 11.20 -5.35
C VAL A 694 -30.92 10.57 -4.04
N SER A 695 -31.88 11.21 -3.36
CA SER A 695 -32.36 10.82 -2.02
C SER A 695 -33.85 10.48 -2.05
N CYS A 696 -34.18 9.22 -1.80
CA CYS A 696 -35.53 8.69 -1.87
C CYS A 696 -36.04 8.33 -0.46
N PRO A 697 -37.34 8.55 -0.17
CA PRO A 697 -37.92 7.97 1.04
C PRO A 697 -37.81 6.44 0.98
N THR A 698 -37.61 5.80 2.12
CA THR A 698 -37.64 4.34 2.24
C THR A 698 -39.07 3.79 2.34
N THR A 699 -40.07 4.65 2.53
CA THR A 699 -41.49 4.31 2.61
C THR A 699 -42.21 4.69 1.31
N ILE A 700 -43.13 3.82 0.88
CA ILE A 700 -43.89 3.95 -0.38
C ILE A 700 -44.84 5.18 -0.35
N LEU A 701 -45.21 5.68 0.83
CA LEU A 701 -46.16 6.79 1.01
C LEU A 701 -45.50 8.19 1.07
N GLY A 702 -44.24 8.33 0.65
CA GLY A 702 -43.50 9.59 0.71
C GLY A 702 -43.49 10.39 -0.60
N PRO A 703 -43.05 11.67 -0.57
CA PRO A 703 -42.69 12.38 -1.80
C PRO A 703 -41.59 11.61 -2.54
N GLY A 704 -41.66 11.53 -3.87
CA GLY A 704 -40.64 10.84 -4.69
C GLY A 704 -39.20 11.30 -4.44
N CYS A 705 -38.21 10.65 -5.05
CA CYS A 705 -36.81 11.02 -4.82
C CYS A 705 -36.55 12.51 -5.08
N SER A 706 -35.76 13.13 -4.21
CA SER A 706 -35.19 14.46 -4.43
C SER A 706 -33.79 14.33 -5.01
N VAL A 707 -33.42 15.27 -5.88
CA VAL A 707 -32.10 15.34 -6.52
C VAL A 707 -31.34 16.54 -5.97
N GLY A 708 -30.13 16.32 -5.50
CA GLY A 708 -29.23 17.37 -5.01
C GLY A 708 -28.65 18.20 -6.16
N LEU A 709 -28.14 19.38 -5.83
CA LEU A 709 -27.44 20.21 -6.81
C LEU A 709 -26.14 19.53 -7.29
N PRO A 710 -25.79 19.63 -8.59
CA PRO A 710 -24.55 19.09 -9.10
C PRO A 710 -23.36 19.85 -8.48
N THR A 711 -22.39 19.09 -7.99
CA THR A 711 -21.16 19.61 -7.39
C THR A 711 -19.97 19.21 -8.25
N ALA A 712 -19.11 20.17 -8.58
CA ALA A 712 -17.89 19.93 -9.34
C ALA A 712 -16.89 19.11 -8.50
N ILE A 713 -16.28 18.10 -9.13
CA ILE A 713 -15.15 17.37 -8.56
C ILE A 713 -13.88 18.16 -8.86
N GLN A 714 -13.10 18.46 -7.83
CA GLN A 714 -11.83 19.15 -7.99
C GLN A 714 -10.80 18.18 -8.58
N SER A 715 -10.49 18.32 -9.87
CA SER A 715 -9.56 17.44 -10.61
C SER A 715 -8.17 18.07 -10.85
N GLY A 716 -7.81 19.12 -10.11
CA GLY A 716 -6.53 19.83 -10.31
C GLY A 716 -6.38 20.48 -11.70
N GLY A 717 -7.49 20.72 -12.41
CA GLY A 717 -7.49 21.30 -13.75
C GLY A 717 -7.42 20.28 -14.90
N ALA A 718 -7.24 18.99 -14.61
CA ALA A 718 -7.25 17.96 -15.64
C ALA A 718 -8.70 17.64 -16.09
N ALA A 719 -8.88 17.46 -17.40
CA ALA A 719 -10.17 17.15 -17.99
C ALA A 719 -10.58 15.69 -17.70
N CYS A 720 -11.79 15.48 -17.21
CA CYS A 720 -12.37 14.15 -17.10
C CYS A 720 -12.49 13.48 -18.48
N GLN A 721 -11.89 12.31 -18.62
CA GLN A 721 -11.94 11.46 -19.82
C GLN A 721 -12.94 10.31 -19.68
N GLY A 722 -13.25 9.90 -18.45
CA GLY A 722 -14.21 8.85 -18.17
C GLY A 722 -14.37 8.62 -16.68
N VAL A 723 -15.38 7.84 -16.31
CA VAL A 723 -15.57 7.40 -14.93
C VAL A 723 -15.98 5.93 -14.94
N ARG A 724 -15.43 5.15 -14.02
CA ARG A 724 -15.76 3.73 -13.85
C ARG A 724 -15.92 3.40 -12.38
N ARG A 725 -16.91 2.57 -12.09
CA ARG A 725 -17.21 2.11 -10.74
C ARG A 725 -16.27 0.97 -10.38
N LEU A 726 -15.77 0.96 -9.14
CA LEU A 726 -14.99 -0.15 -8.61
C LEU A 726 -15.84 -1.06 -7.73
N ASP A 727 -16.65 -0.48 -6.85
CA ASP A 727 -17.59 -1.17 -5.97
C ASP A 727 -18.77 -0.22 -5.60
N PRO A 728 -19.68 -0.55 -4.66
CA PRO A 728 -20.72 0.39 -4.23
C PRO A 728 -20.23 1.75 -3.68
N GLY A 729 -19.05 1.84 -3.08
CA GLY A 729 -18.54 3.05 -2.41
C GLY A 729 -17.43 3.78 -3.15
N HIS A 730 -16.89 3.19 -4.20
CA HIS A 730 -15.67 3.65 -4.87
C HIS A 730 -15.87 3.77 -6.39
N ALA A 731 -15.41 4.89 -6.93
CA ALA A 731 -15.29 5.11 -8.37
C ALA A 731 -13.91 5.64 -8.72
N ILE A 732 -13.50 5.47 -9.97
CA ILE A 732 -12.32 6.12 -10.55
C ILE A 732 -12.77 7.09 -11.62
N LEU A 733 -12.32 8.33 -11.50
CA LEU A 733 -12.39 9.36 -12.52
C LEU A 733 -11.06 9.37 -13.30
N SER A 734 -11.07 8.96 -14.56
CA SER A 734 -9.89 9.03 -15.42
C SER A 734 -9.69 10.48 -15.90
N LEU A 735 -8.50 11.04 -15.65
CA LEU A 735 -8.18 12.43 -15.97
C LEU A 735 -7.23 12.51 -17.16
N ASP A 736 -6.16 11.73 -17.13
CA ASP A 736 -5.23 11.58 -18.26
C ASP A 736 -4.66 10.15 -18.32
N ALA A 737 -3.63 9.94 -19.14
CA ALA A 737 -3.00 8.62 -19.28
C ALA A 737 -2.23 8.17 -18.03
N SER A 738 -1.79 9.10 -17.18
CA SER A 738 -1.01 8.92 -15.94
C SER A 738 -1.84 9.05 -14.68
N HIS A 739 -2.88 9.86 -14.68
CA HIS A 739 -3.55 10.31 -13.47
C HIS A 739 -5.02 9.98 -13.52
N SER A 740 -5.51 9.49 -12.38
CA SER A 740 -6.92 9.30 -12.11
C SER A 740 -7.24 9.77 -10.70
N ALA A 741 -8.48 10.20 -10.46
CA ALA A 741 -8.95 10.47 -9.10
C ALA A 741 -9.77 9.27 -8.59
N LEU A 742 -9.34 8.69 -7.48
CA LEU A 742 -10.15 7.75 -6.71
C LEU A 742 -11.16 8.53 -5.89
N LEU A 743 -12.43 8.22 -6.12
CA LEU A 743 -13.57 8.83 -5.48
C LEU A 743 -14.12 7.84 -4.44
N THR A 744 -14.10 8.24 -3.17
CA THR A 744 -14.60 7.45 -2.04
C THR A 744 -15.79 8.15 -1.42
N TRP A 745 -16.95 7.49 -1.43
CA TRP A 745 -18.12 7.96 -0.70
C TRP A 745 -17.93 7.69 0.80
N ARG A 746 -17.85 8.75 1.62
CA ARG A 746 -17.88 8.65 3.08
C ARG A 746 -19.26 9.06 3.61
N HIS A 747 -19.68 8.53 4.76
CA HIS A 747 -20.92 8.91 5.43
C HIS A 747 -21.05 10.45 5.52
N ALA A 748 -22.27 11.01 5.41
CA ALA A 748 -22.58 12.46 5.39
C ALA A 748 -22.54 13.18 4.03
N ARG A 749 -22.66 12.47 2.90
CA ARG A 749 -22.71 13.03 1.52
C ARG A 749 -21.45 13.73 1.04
N TRP A 750 -20.30 13.44 1.64
CA TRP A 750 -19.02 13.96 1.16
C TRP A 750 -18.35 12.91 0.27
N LEU A 751 -18.01 13.34 -0.94
CA LEU A 751 -17.18 12.56 -1.84
C LEU A 751 -15.73 12.97 -1.62
N ASP A 752 -14.95 12.07 -1.03
CA ASP A 752 -13.51 12.23 -0.91
C ASP A 752 -12.87 11.91 -2.25
N SER A 753 -11.92 12.73 -2.70
CA SER A 753 -11.22 12.54 -3.97
C SER A 753 -9.73 12.53 -3.74
N ARG A 754 -9.07 11.46 -4.15
CA ARG A 754 -7.64 11.23 -4.00
C ARG A 754 -6.99 11.07 -5.36
N LEU A 755 -5.88 11.76 -5.64
CA LEU A 755 -5.19 11.56 -6.91
C LEU A 755 -4.38 10.26 -6.85
N VAL A 756 -4.37 9.50 -7.93
CA VAL A 756 -3.60 8.26 -8.04
C VAL A 756 -2.88 8.27 -9.38
N ALA A 757 -1.56 8.07 -9.32
CA ALA A 757 -0.71 7.94 -10.49
C ALA A 757 -0.87 6.55 -11.12
N GLY A 758 -1.92 6.38 -11.91
CA GLY A 758 -2.19 5.15 -12.64
C GLY A 758 -3.41 5.26 -13.55
N SER A 759 -3.59 4.19 -14.31
CA SER A 759 -4.75 3.92 -15.14
C SER A 759 -5.26 2.51 -14.83
N ARG A 760 -6.46 2.17 -15.31
CA ARG A 760 -7.02 0.80 -15.30
C ARG A 760 -6.98 0.16 -13.91
N PHE A 761 -8.05 0.37 -13.15
CA PHE A 761 -8.08 0.03 -11.73
C PHE A 761 -8.92 -1.22 -11.46
N ALA A 762 -8.66 -1.92 -10.37
CA ALA A 762 -9.62 -2.84 -9.78
C ALA A 762 -9.55 -2.69 -8.27
N LEU A 763 -10.69 -2.94 -7.61
CA LEU A 763 -10.72 -3.04 -6.17
C LEU A 763 -10.92 -4.50 -5.81
N LEU A 764 -10.03 -5.03 -4.99
CA LEU A 764 -10.18 -6.34 -4.39
C LEU A 764 -10.81 -6.18 -3.01
N PRO A 765 -11.68 -7.12 -2.61
CA PRO A 765 -12.16 -7.14 -1.24
C PRO A 765 -10.98 -7.22 -0.28
N GLY A 766 -11.11 -6.59 0.88
CA GLY A 766 -10.14 -6.77 1.95
C GLY A 766 -10.11 -8.24 2.38
N TRP A 767 -8.94 -8.70 2.79
CA TRP A 767 -8.74 -10.07 3.28
C TRP A 767 -8.89 -10.09 4.78
N PRO A 768 -9.67 -11.03 5.37
CA PRO A 768 -9.88 -11.07 6.81
C PRO A 768 -8.51 -11.11 7.50
N SER A 769 -8.11 -9.99 8.09
CA SER A 769 -7.04 -9.99 9.07
C SER A 769 -7.59 -10.69 10.31
N ALA A 770 -6.71 -11.24 11.15
CA ALA A 770 -7.12 -11.98 12.35
C ALA A 770 -7.86 -11.12 13.43
N GLY A 771 -8.44 -9.97 13.06
CA GLY A 771 -9.17 -9.05 13.91
C GLY A 771 -10.61 -8.79 13.46
N ALA A 772 -11.42 -8.23 14.36
CA ALA A 772 -12.86 -8.02 14.17
C ALA A 772 -13.25 -6.85 13.24
N GLN A 773 -12.29 -6.10 12.69
CA GLN A 773 -12.58 -5.04 11.73
C GLN A 773 -12.67 -5.61 10.31
N PRO A 774 -13.65 -5.17 9.51
CA PRO A 774 -13.69 -5.53 8.11
C PRO A 774 -12.39 -5.03 7.47
N PRO A 775 -11.69 -5.90 6.73
CA PRO A 775 -10.41 -5.55 6.16
C PRO A 775 -10.56 -4.48 5.09
N ASP A 776 -9.61 -3.54 5.08
CA ASP A 776 -9.56 -2.51 4.06
C ASP A 776 -9.40 -3.15 2.67
N PRO A 777 -10.14 -2.66 1.65
CA PRO A 777 -10.00 -3.15 0.30
C PRO A 777 -8.62 -2.82 -0.27
N TRP A 778 -8.24 -3.55 -1.32
CA TRP A 778 -6.96 -3.35 -1.99
C TRP A 778 -7.18 -2.75 -3.37
N LEU A 779 -6.48 -1.66 -3.65
CA LEU A 779 -6.47 -1.01 -4.94
C LEU A 779 -5.39 -1.65 -5.82
N MET A 780 -5.79 -2.13 -6.99
CA MET A 780 -4.89 -2.54 -8.05
C MET A 780 -4.96 -1.54 -9.20
N TYR A 781 -3.82 -1.22 -9.82
CA TYR A 781 -3.80 -0.35 -11.01
C TYR A 781 -2.57 -0.60 -11.89
N ILE A 782 -2.63 -0.11 -13.13
CA ILE A 782 -1.56 -0.19 -14.11
C ILE A 782 -0.98 1.21 -14.34
N ASP A 783 0.32 1.39 -14.14
CA ASP A 783 1.00 2.66 -14.41
C ASP A 783 1.22 2.88 -15.92
N GLN A 784 1.76 4.05 -16.30
CA GLN A 784 2.05 4.36 -17.72
C GLN A 784 3.11 3.45 -18.34
N ALA A 785 3.94 2.80 -17.53
CA ALA A 785 4.95 1.85 -17.97
C ALA A 785 4.36 0.42 -18.11
N ASN A 786 3.04 0.27 -18.06
CA ASN A 786 2.32 -1.01 -18.06
C ASN A 786 2.78 -1.96 -16.95
N ARG A 787 3.09 -1.41 -15.77
CA ARG A 787 3.43 -2.19 -14.59
C ARG A 787 2.27 -2.20 -13.61
N LEU A 788 2.01 -3.37 -13.03
CA LEU A 788 0.94 -3.57 -12.06
C LEU A 788 1.40 -3.13 -10.67
N THR A 789 0.53 -2.39 -9.99
CA THR A 789 0.66 -2.01 -8.58
C THR A 789 -0.50 -2.59 -7.79
N VAL A 790 -0.25 -3.03 -6.57
CA VAL A 790 -1.27 -3.48 -5.61
C VAL A 790 -0.98 -2.86 -4.25
N LEU A 791 -1.91 -2.02 -3.75
CA LEU A 791 -1.75 -1.30 -2.49
C LEU A 791 -3.03 -1.37 -1.63
N PRO A 792 -2.92 -1.31 -0.29
CA PRO A 792 -4.10 -1.20 0.56
C PRO A 792 -4.73 0.19 0.40
N LEU A 793 -6.06 0.25 0.30
CA LEU A 793 -6.77 1.53 0.14
C LEU A 793 -6.56 2.49 1.32
N ALA A 794 -6.37 1.94 2.53
CA ALA A 794 -6.13 2.69 3.75
C ALA A 794 -4.75 3.39 3.81
N LEU A 795 -3.84 3.07 2.90
CA LEU A 795 -2.53 3.71 2.85
C LEU A 795 -2.68 5.16 2.34
N PRO A 796 -2.34 6.22 3.11
CA PRO A 796 -2.51 7.62 2.70
C PRO A 796 -1.79 7.97 1.40
N GLU A 797 -2.27 8.98 0.64
CA GLU A 797 -1.63 9.38 -0.63
C GLU A 797 -0.19 9.87 -0.46
N SER A 798 0.08 10.57 0.64
CA SER A 798 1.41 11.05 0.99
C SER A 798 2.34 9.96 1.51
N ASP A 799 1.88 8.72 1.65
CA ASP A 799 2.70 7.64 2.21
C ASP A 799 3.82 7.26 1.23
N PRO A 800 5.10 7.45 1.61
CA PRO A 800 6.22 7.22 0.70
C PRO A 800 6.36 5.76 0.26
N ARG A 801 5.81 4.81 1.02
CA ARG A 801 5.84 3.37 0.69
C ARG A 801 5.05 3.05 -0.58
N ILE A 802 4.09 3.90 -0.99
CA ILE A 802 3.33 3.71 -2.24
C ILE A 802 4.26 3.58 -3.44
N HIS A 803 5.29 4.42 -3.50
CA HIS A 803 6.22 4.44 -4.62
C HIS A 803 7.05 3.17 -4.74
N MET A 804 7.27 2.47 -3.62
CA MET A 804 8.00 1.19 -3.60
C MET A 804 7.13 0.04 -4.08
N LEU A 805 5.81 0.16 -3.88
CA LEU A 805 4.83 -0.77 -4.42
C LEU A 805 4.46 -0.47 -5.88
N THR A 806 4.80 0.71 -6.40
CA THR A 806 4.47 1.08 -7.77
C THR A 806 5.19 0.19 -8.78
N GLY A 807 4.41 -0.60 -9.51
CA GLY A 807 4.88 -1.38 -10.65
C GLY A 807 5.68 -2.63 -10.30
N VAL A 808 5.65 -3.09 -9.04
CA VAL A 808 6.39 -4.29 -8.60
C VAL A 808 5.49 -5.50 -8.33
N ALA A 809 4.18 -5.37 -8.56
CA ALA A 809 3.26 -6.47 -8.27
C ALA A 809 3.46 -7.67 -9.20
N LEU A 810 4.00 -7.46 -10.41
CA LEU A 810 4.44 -8.53 -11.30
C LEU A 810 5.97 -8.51 -11.43
N PRO A 811 6.64 -9.68 -11.55
CA PRO A 811 8.10 -9.73 -11.69
C PRO A 811 8.59 -9.08 -13.00
N THR A 812 7.73 -9.05 -14.02
CA THR A 812 7.97 -8.41 -15.30
C THR A 812 6.81 -7.50 -15.64
N GLY A 813 7.09 -6.35 -16.27
CA GLY A 813 6.06 -5.48 -16.83
C GLY A 813 5.22 -6.20 -17.90
N LEU A 814 4.04 -5.66 -18.20
CA LEU A 814 3.16 -6.24 -19.23
C LEU A 814 3.68 -5.87 -20.63
N PRO A 815 3.59 -6.79 -21.61
CA PRO A 815 4.14 -6.58 -22.95
C PRO A 815 3.36 -5.58 -23.80
N SER A 816 2.16 -5.19 -23.38
CA SER A 816 1.27 -4.25 -24.07
C SER A 816 0.34 -3.57 -23.07
N PRO A 817 -0.35 -2.49 -23.46
CA PRO A 817 -1.47 -1.97 -22.68
C PRO A 817 -2.45 -3.09 -22.37
N ALA A 818 -2.90 -3.13 -21.11
CA ALA A 818 -3.84 -4.11 -20.61
C ALA A 818 -5.01 -3.41 -19.93
N GLU A 819 -6.18 -4.03 -19.96
CA GLU A 819 -7.33 -3.63 -19.15
C GLU A 819 -7.35 -4.47 -17.88
N LEU A 820 -7.44 -3.82 -16.72
CA LEU A 820 -7.58 -4.47 -15.44
C LEU A 820 -9.06 -4.53 -15.04
N LEU A 821 -9.56 -5.74 -14.86
CA LEU A 821 -10.96 -6.04 -14.57
C LEU A 821 -11.06 -6.95 -13.33
N ALA A 822 -12.16 -6.84 -12.59
CA ALA A 822 -12.50 -7.76 -11.52
C ALA A 822 -13.76 -8.53 -11.92
N LEU A 823 -13.65 -9.84 -12.09
CA LEU A 823 -14.74 -10.70 -12.54
C LEU A 823 -15.40 -11.42 -11.36
N PRO A 824 -16.74 -11.48 -11.27
CA PRO A 824 -17.43 -12.35 -10.33
C PRO A 824 -17.03 -13.81 -10.54
N ALA A 825 -16.68 -14.50 -9.45
CA ALA A 825 -16.22 -15.88 -9.47
C ALA A 825 -17.07 -16.80 -8.57
N GLY A 826 -18.34 -16.40 -8.36
CA GLY A 826 -19.29 -17.05 -7.46
C GLY A 826 -19.11 -16.65 -5.99
N ALA A 827 -20.17 -16.76 -5.20
CA ALA A 827 -20.16 -16.54 -3.74
C ALA A 827 -19.54 -15.22 -3.25
N GLY A 828 -19.64 -14.15 -4.05
CA GLY A 828 -19.04 -12.85 -3.73
C GLY A 828 -17.52 -12.76 -3.92
N ARG A 829 -16.87 -13.82 -4.42
CA ARG A 829 -15.45 -13.81 -4.81
C ARG A 829 -15.27 -13.01 -6.10
N LEU A 830 -14.19 -12.23 -6.16
CA LEU A 830 -13.75 -11.54 -7.37
C LEU A 830 -12.40 -12.11 -7.84
N GLU A 831 -12.26 -12.25 -9.15
CA GLU A 831 -11.03 -12.68 -9.82
C GLU A 831 -10.44 -11.50 -10.62
N PRO A 832 -9.28 -10.97 -10.20
CA PRO A 832 -8.58 -9.94 -10.97
C PRO A 832 -8.00 -10.53 -12.26
N VAL A 833 -8.29 -9.87 -13.38
CA VAL A 833 -7.87 -10.28 -14.72
C VAL A 833 -7.27 -9.10 -15.46
N LEU A 834 -6.09 -9.32 -16.04
CA LEU A 834 -5.45 -8.41 -16.97
C LEU A 834 -5.70 -8.91 -18.40
N SER A 835 -6.52 -8.19 -19.17
CA SER A 835 -6.84 -8.52 -20.56
C SER A 835 -6.06 -7.64 -21.51
N LEU A 836 -5.35 -8.25 -22.46
CA LEU A 836 -4.48 -7.54 -23.40
C LEU A 836 -4.50 -8.14 -24.80
N LEU A 837 -4.07 -7.35 -25.78
CA LEU A 837 -3.88 -7.78 -27.17
C LEU A 837 -2.39 -7.83 -27.47
N HIS A 838 -1.88 -9.01 -27.83
CA HIS A 838 -0.47 -9.21 -28.13
C HIS A 838 -0.32 -10.00 -29.42
N GLU A 839 0.31 -9.41 -30.43
CA GLU A 839 0.57 -10.06 -31.73
C GLU A 839 -0.69 -10.64 -32.41
N GLY A 840 -1.81 -9.92 -32.31
CA GLY A 840 -3.09 -10.38 -32.87
C GLY A 840 -3.79 -11.49 -32.07
N LEU A 841 -3.27 -11.81 -30.88
CA LEU A 841 -3.89 -12.73 -29.93
C LEU A 841 -4.57 -11.97 -28.80
N TRP A 842 -5.72 -12.48 -28.36
CA TRP A 842 -6.36 -12.06 -27.13
C TRP A 842 -5.80 -12.90 -25.97
N VAL A 843 -5.07 -12.25 -25.07
CA VAL A 843 -4.37 -12.89 -23.96
C VAL A 843 -4.90 -12.33 -22.64
N VAL A 844 -5.04 -13.20 -21.65
CA VAL A 844 -5.36 -12.81 -20.28
C VAL A 844 -4.32 -13.34 -19.30
N HIS A 845 -4.03 -12.55 -18.27
CA HIS A 845 -3.32 -13.00 -17.08
C HIS A 845 -4.31 -13.01 -15.92
N LEU A 846 -4.62 -14.19 -15.41
CA LEU A 846 -5.46 -14.34 -14.22
C LEU A 846 -4.59 -14.31 -12.97
N LEU A 847 -4.98 -13.46 -12.03
CA LEU A 847 -4.40 -13.40 -10.69
C LEU A 847 -5.34 -14.18 -9.76
N THR A 848 -5.31 -15.51 -9.85
CA THR A 848 -6.31 -16.37 -9.20
C THR A 848 -6.38 -16.14 -7.69
N LYS A 849 -7.57 -15.80 -7.18
CA LYS A 849 -7.84 -15.34 -5.80
C LYS A 849 -7.07 -14.07 -5.39
N GLY A 850 -6.49 -13.33 -6.33
CA GLY A 850 -5.73 -12.11 -6.06
C GLY A 850 -4.59 -12.32 -5.06
N LEU A 851 -4.63 -11.59 -3.94
CA LEU A 851 -3.65 -11.74 -2.87
C LEU A 851 -3.82 -13.06 -2.10
N ALA A 852 -4.99 -13.71 -2.09
CA ALA A 852 -5.27 -14.87 -1.23
C ALA A 852 -4.38 -16.09 -1.47
N GLY A 853 -3.91 -16.34 -2.69
CA GLY A 853 -3.19 -17.60 -2.94
C GLY A 853 -1.90 -17.70 -2.10
N ALA A 854 -1.11 -16.64 -2.13
CA ALA A 854 0.22 -16.63 -1.50
C ALA A 854 0.46 -15.44 -0.56
N GLY A 855 -0.52 -14.54 -0.38
CA GLY A 855 -0.38 -13.34 0.44
C GLY A 855 0.69 -12.38 -0.08
N ARG A 856 0.93 -12.35 -1.39
CA ARG A 856 1.98 -11.54 -2.03
C ARG A 856 1.38 -10.34 -2.73
N ASN A 857 1.86 -9.13 -2.47
CA ASN A 857 1.61 -7.96 -3.32
C ASN A 857 2.83 -7.55 -4.18
N VAL A 858 3.96 -8.26 -4.05
CA VAL A 858 5.16 -8.10 -4.86
C VAL A 858 5.48 -9.43 -5.56
N GLY A 859 5.77 -9.37 -6.85
CA GLY A 859 6.12 -10.56 -7.64
C GLY A 859 5.01 -11.61 -7.68
N MET A 860 3.74 -11.19 -7.70
CA MET A 860 2.56 -12.04 -7.83
C MET A 860 2.69 -12.97 -9.04
N LEU A 861 2.22 -14.20 -8.85
CA LEU A 861 2.13 -15.18 -9.94
C LEU A 861 0.82 -14.99 -10.69
N THR A 862 0.84 -15.28 -11.99
CA THR A 862 -0.35 -15.21 -12.84
C THR A 862 -0.43 -16.43 -13.73
N THR A 863 -1.65 -16.82 -14.11
CA THR A 863 -1.91 -17.84 -15.14
C THR A 863 -2.15 -17.14 -16.47
N LYS A 864 -1.24 -17.32 -17.44
CA LYS A 864 -1.38 -16.77 -18.79
C LYS A 864 -2.24 -17.70 -19.66
N GLN A 865 -3.38 -17.20 -20.15
CA GLN A 865 -4.24 -17.92 -21.08
C GLN A 865 -4.35 -17.16 -22.41
N THR A 866 -4.19 -17.86 -23.51
CA THR A 866 -4.45 -17.33 -24.85
C THR A 866 -5.87 -17.72 -25.24
N LEU A 867 -6.77 -16.74 -25.27
CA LEU A 867 -8.19 -16.96 -25.51
C LEU A 867 -8.47 -17.24 -26.99
N GLY A 868 -7.72 -16.62 -27.91
CA GLY A 868 -7.83 -16.90 -29.33
C GLY A 868 -7.17 -15.84 -30.21
N ALA A 869 -7.08 -16.13 -31.51
CA ALA A 869 -6.62 -15.17 -32.50
C ALA A 869 -7.76 -14.23 -32.91
N LEU A 870 -7.47 -12.93 -33.00
CA LEU A 870 -8.42 -11.95 -33.49
C LEU A 870 -8.73 -12.21 -34.97
N PRO A 871 -9.99 -12.06 -35.43
CA PRO A 871 -10.33 -12.24 -36.85
C PRO A 871 -9.58 -11.28 -37.77
N SER A 872 -9.27 -10.09 -37.26
CA SER A 872 -8.47 -9.07 -37.91
C SER A 872 -7.77 -8.20 -36.87
N PRO A 873 -6.56 -7.67 -37.12
CA PRO A 873 -5.95 -6.72 -36.22
C PRO A 873 -6.80 -5.43 -36.09
N PRO A 874 -6.85 -4.80 -34.91
CA PRO A 874 -7.57 -3.54 -34.72
C PRO A 874 -6.89 -2.39 -35.48
N ASP A 875 -7.65 -1.60 -36.23
CA ASP A 875 -7.14 -0.56 -37.14
C ASP A 875 -6.35 0.55 -36.43
N MET A 876 -6.71 0.87 -35.17
CA MET A 876 -6.08 1.92 -34.35
C MET A 876 -5.46 1.38 -33.04
N GLY A 877 -5.03 0.11 -33.06
CA GLY A 877 -4.46 -0.56 -31.90
C GLY A 877 -5.46 -0.68 -30.73
N PHE A 878 -4.94 -0.78 -29.51
CA PHE A 878 -5.71 -1.03 -28.29
C PHE A 878 -6.80 0.01 -28.01
N SER A 879 -6.63 1.24 -28.51
CA SER A 879 -7.61 2.31 -28.32
C SER A 879 -8.98 1.98 -28.94
N SER A 880 -9.03 1.20 -30.01
CA SER A 880 -10.28 0.84 -30.70
C SER A 880 -11.06 -0.30 -30.03
N VAL A 881 -10.56 -0.84 -28.92
CA VAL A 881 -11.13 -2.00 -28.24
C VAL A 881 -11.50 -1.64 -26.81
N THR A 882 -12.67 -2.10 -26.36
CA THR A 882 -13.14 -2.00 -24.97
C THR A 882 -13.30 -3.41 -24.42
N PHE A 883 -12.81 -3.65 -23.20
CA PHE A 883 -13.07 -4.91 -22.49
C PHE A 883 -14.12 -4.68 -21.41
N GLN A 884 -15.03 -5.65 -21.24
CA GLN A 884 -16.08 -5.60 -20.22
C GLN A 884 -16.15 -6.92 -19.48
N ALA A 885 -16.21 -6.83 -18.16
CA ALA A 885 -16.58 -7.95 -17.30
C ALA A 885 -18.11 -8.03 -17.21
N ILE A 886 -18.66 -9.22 -17.40
CA ILE A 886 -20.10 -9.48 -17.35
C ILE A 886 -20.37 -10.48 -16.24
N ASP A 887 -21.28 -10.15 -15.34
CA ASP A 887 -21.86 -11.12 -14.42
C ASP A 887 -22.90 -11.97 -15.17
N LEU A 888 -22.77 -13.29 -15.09
CA LEU A 888 -23.70 -14.27 -15.65
C LEU A 888 -24.61 -14.88 -14.57
N SER A 889 -24.37 -14.61 -13.29
CA SER A 889 -25.05 -15.26 -12.17
C SER A 889 -26.39 -14.62 -11.85
N PRO A 890 -27.46 -15.43 -11.69
CA PRO A 890 -27.74 -15.99 -10.36
C PRO A 890 -27.93 -17.51 -10.30
N GLY A 891 -27.64 -18.27 -11.37
CA GLY A 891 -27.96 -19.70 -11.45
C GLY A 891 -26.82 -20.67 -11.82
N SER A 892 -25.86 -20.27 -12.66
CA SER A 892 -24.74 -21.16 -13.04
C SER A 892 -23.59 -21.05 -12.07
N GLY A 893 -23.55 -21.95 -11.08
CA GLY A 893 -22.45 -22.03 -10.12
C GLY A 893 -21.08 -22.16 -10.80
N GLU A 894 -21.00 -22.83 -11.96
CA GLU A 894 -19.73 -23.03 -12.64
C GLU A 894 -19.32 -21.91 -13.60
N HIS A 895 -20.25 -21.08 -14.07
CA HIS A 895 -19.97 -20.05 -15.09
C HIS A 895 -20.42 -18.69 -14.59
N PRO A 896 -19.78 -18.14 -13.54
CA PRO A 896 -20.30 -16.96 -12.85
C PRO A 896 -20.16 -15.66 -13.65
N SER A 897 -19.24 -15.62 -14.61
CA SER A 897 -18.96 -14.41 -15.38
C SER A 897 -18.39 -14.70 -16.76
N ALA A 898 -18.30 -13.66 -17.58
CA ALA A 898 -17.59 -13.69 -18.86
C ALA A 898 -16.82 -12.39 -19.08
N LEU A 899 -15.83 -12.48 -19.96
CA LEU A 899 -15.09 -11.34 -20.47
C LEU A 899 -15.53 -11.07 -21.91
N VAL A 900 -15.88 -9.83 -22.21
CA VAL A 900 -16.27 -9.41 -23.56
C VAL A 900 -15.29 -8.39 -24.10
N LEU A 901 -14.91 -8.59 -25.36
CA LEU A 901 -14.11 -7.69 -26.17
C LEU A 901 -15.04 -7.01 -27.18
N LEU A 902 -15.19 -5.69 -27.10
CA LEU A 902 -15.95 -4.90 -28.06
C LEU A 902 -14.98 -4.14 -28.96
N SER A 903 -15.05 -4.38 -30.26
CA SER A 903 -14.34 -3.60 -31.27
C SER A 903 -15.32 -3.05 -32.30
N GLU A 904 -14.82 -2.25 -33.24
CA GLU A 904 -15.66 -1.74 -34.33
C GLU A 904 -16.08 -2.84 -35.31
N LYS A 905 -15.31 -3.92 -35.46
CA LYS A 905 -15.51 -4.95 -36.50
C LYS A 905 -16.03 -6.28 -35.99
N TYR A 906 -15.78 -6.58 -34.72
CA TYR A 906 -16.14 -7.87 -34.12
C TYR A 906 -16.38 -7.74 -32.62
N VAL A 907 -17.12 -8.70 -32.09
CA VAL A 907 -17.36 -8.90 -30.66
C VAL A 907 -16.69 -10.21 -30.25
N GLY A 908 -15.86 -10.19 -29.21
CA GLY A 908 -15.26 -11.38 -28.60
C GLY A 908 -15.95 -11.71 -27.28
N LEU A 909 -16.16 -13.00 -26.99
CA LEU A 909 -16.67 -13.48 -25.70
C LEU A 909 -15.78 -14.63 -25.21
N ALA A 910 -15.30 -14.55 -23.98
CA ALA A 910 -14.66 -15.66 -23.27
C ALA A 910 -15.35 -15.88 -21.93
N VAL A 911 -15.99 -17.04 -21.76
CA VAL A 911 -16.71 -17.39 -20.53
C VAL A 911 -15.71 -17.85 -19.46
N LEU A 912 -15.88 -17.38 -18.23
CA LEU A 912 -15.09 -17.82 -17.09
C LEU A 912 -15.75 -19.06 -16.47
N ARG A 913 -15.04 -20.19 -16.48
CA ARG A 913 -15.43 -21.40 -15.76
C ARG A 913 -14.75 -21.44 -14.40
N CYS A 914 -15.51 -21.42 -13.34
CA CYS A 914 -15.09 -21.70 -11.98
C CYS A 914 -15.66 -23.06 -11.57
N PRO A 915 -14.92 -23.91 -10.84
CA PRO A 915 -15.45 -25.20 -10.40
C PRO A 915 -16.53 -25.02 -9.31
N GLY A 916 -17.77 -24.72 -9.71
CA GLY A 916 -18.98 -24.66 -8.88
C GLY A 916 -18.83 -24.05 -7.47
N SER A 917 -19.54 -24.63 -6.49
CA SER A 917 -19.29 -24.42 -5.05
C SER A 917 -17.98 -25.04 -4.56
N GLY A 918 -17.21 -25.66 -5.46
CA GLY A 918 -15.94 -26.29 -5.19
C GLY A 918 -14.81 -25.26 -5.04
N PRO A 919 -13.76 -25.57 -4.29
CA PRO A 919 -12.80 -24.56 -3.89
C PRO A 919 -11.71 -24.23 -4.95
N GLY A 920 -11.81 -24.72 -6.19
CA GLY A 920 -10.75 -24.63 -7.20
C GLY A 920 -10.60 -23.29 -7.97
N PRO A 921 -9.57 -23.21 -8.84
CA PRO A 921 -9.24 -22.03 -9.63
C PRO A 921 -10.19 -21.83 -10.82
N CYS A 922 -10.52 -20.58 -11.14
CA CYS A 922 -11.27 -20.27 -12.35
C CYS A 922 -10.34 -20.23 -13.57
N VAL A 923 -10.86 -20.66 -14.72
CA VAL A 923 -10.18 -20.66 -16.02
C VAL A 923 -11.10 -20.11 -17.09
N PHE A 924 -10.57 -19.41 -18.09
CA PHE A 924 -11.39 -19.01 -19.23
C PHE A 924 -11.50 -20.16 -20.23
N LEU A 925 -12.65 -20.22 -20.88
CA LEU A 925 -12.85 -21.00 -22.09
C LEU A 925 -12.31 -20.23 -23.30
N PRO A 926 -12.01 -20.89 -24.43
CA PRO A 926 -11.57 -20.20 -25.64
C PRO A 926 -12.54 -19.08 -26.04
N GLY A 927 -11.95 -17.95 -26.42
CA GLY A 927 -12.69 -16.80 -26.92
C GLY A 927 -13.38 -17.13 -28.25
N ARG A 928 -14.67 -16.84 -28.34
CA ARG A 928 -15.43 -16.85 -29.58
C ARG A 928 -15.50 -15.44 -30.14
N PHE A 929 -15.35 -15.30 -31.46
CA PHE A 929 -15.39 -14.00 -32.14
C PHE A 929 -16.51 -13.98 -33.17
N TYR A 930 -17.32 -12.93 -33.13
CA TYR A 930 -18.45 -12.71 -34.02
C TYR A 930 -18.21 -11.44 -34.83
N GLN A 931 -18.15 -11.59 -36.15
CA GLN A 931 -17.96 -10.46 -37.05
C GLN A 931 -19.25 -9.64 -37.16
N GLN A 932 -19.13 -8.33 -37.06
CA GLN A 932 -20.24 -7.41 -37.25
C GLN A 932 -20.48 -7.20 -38.74
N SER A 933 -21.74 -7.16 -39.15
CA SER A 933 -22.12 -6.91 -40.55
C SER A 933 -21.79 -5.47 -41.00
N ARG A 934 -21.68 -4.54 -40.05
CA ARG A 934 -21.29 -3.15 -40.27
C ARG A 934 -20.33 -2.72 -39.17
N ALA A 935 -19.30 -1.95 -39.53
CA ALA A 935 -18.42 -1.36 -38.53
C ALA A 935 -19.19 -0.37 -37.64
N LEU A 936 -19.08 -0.51 -36.33
CA LEU A 936 -19.73 0.36 -35.34
C LEU A 936 -18.68 1.18 -34.59
N PRO A 937 -18.45 2.44 -34.99
CA PRO A 937 -17.38 3.26 -34.41
C PRO A 937 -17.56 3.49 -32.91
N LEU A 938 -16.47 3.26 -32.17
CA LEU A 938 -16.39 3.43 -30.71
C LEU A 938 -17.41 2.57 -29.91
N LEU A 939 -17.79 1.40 -30.41
CA LEU A 939 -18.67 0.48 -29.69
C LEU A 939 -18.15 0.22 -28.27
N GLY A 940 -19.00 0.48 -27.28
CA GLY A 940 -18.70 0.24 -25.86
C GLY A 940 -17.97 1.37 -25.12
N ARG A 941 -17.52 2.42 -25.81
CA ARG A 941 -16.96 3.62 -25.17
C ARG A 941 -18.01 4.54 -24.56
N ARG A 942 -19.26 4.46 -25.02
CA ARG A 942 -20.41 5.25 -24.53
C ARG A 942 -21.23 4.49 -23.46
N GLY A 943 -20.57 3.62 -22.71
CA GLY A 943 -21.22 2.77 -21.72
C GLY A 943 -21.73 1.46 -22.33
N VAL A 944 -21.71 0.43 -21.51
CA VAL A 944 -22.25 -0.90 -21.80
C VAL A 944 -22.98 -1.33 -20.54
N ILE A 945 -24.24 -1.74 -20.66
CA ILE A 945 -24.93 -2.41 -19.56
C ILE A 945 -25.06 -3.88 -19.90
N ALA A 946 -24.74 -4.71 -18.92
CA ALA A 946 -24.90 -6.14 -19.00
C ALA A 946 -26.10 -6.56 -18.15
N ARG A 947 -26.90 -7.46 -18.70
CA ARG A 947 -27.98 -8.14 -18.00
C ARG A 947 -27.70 -9.63 -18.02
N PRO A 948 -27.52 -10.29 -16.86
CA PRO A 948 -27.43 -11.74 -16.82
C PRO A 948 -28.76 -12.35 -17.29
N GLY A 949 -28.70 -13.55 -17.85
CA GLY A 949 -29.89 -14.35 -18.09
C GLY A 949 -30.58 -14.68 -16.77
N GLY A 950 -31.77 -14.12 -16.55
CA GLY A 950 -32.57 -14.36 -15.35
C GLY A 950 -33.76 -15.29 -15.63
N PRO A 951 -34.26 -16.05 -14.62
CA PRO A 951 -35.42 -16.94 -14.76
C PRO A 951 -36.73 -16.21 -15.10
N LEU A 952 -36.72 -14.87 -15.05
CA LEU A 952 -37.86 -14.02 -15.38
C LEU A 952 -37.99 -13.71 -16.88
N VAL A 953 -37.03 -14.12 -17.73
CA VAL A 953 -37.11 -13.94 -19.18
C VAL A 953 -37.48 -15.28 -19.81
N THR A 954 -38.67 -15.35 -20.40
CA THR A 954 -39.35 -16.59 -20.79
C THR A 954 -38.84 -17.32 -22.03
N ASP A 955 -37.92 -16.77 -22.85
CA ASP A 955 -38.00 -17.15 -24.28
C ASP A 955 -36.76 -17.75 -25.00
N ALA A 956 -35.61 -17.97 -24.37
CA ALA A 956 -34.51 -18.68 -25.04
C ALA A 956 -33.78 -19.68 -24.13
N PRO A 957 -33.93 -21.01 -24.33
CA PRO A 957 -33.04 -21.98 -23.70
C PRO A 957 -31.59 -21.63 -24.04
N GLY A 958 -30.74 -21.57 -23.01
CA GLY A 958 -29.32 -21.23 -23.15
C GLY A 958 -28.99 -19.74 -23.07
N HIS A 959 -29.93 -18.84 -22.79
CA HIS A 959 -29.60 -17.41 -22.65
C HIS A 959 -28.54 -17.15 -21.55
N LEU A 960 -27.43 -16.51 -21.92
CA LEU A 960 -26.30 -16.22 -21.04
C LEU A 960 -26.36 -14.79 -20.52
N ALA A 961 -26.38 -13.84 -21.44
CA ALA A 961 -26.42 -12.42 -21.12
C ALA A 961 -26.96 -11.59 -22.29
N THR A 962 -27.55 -10.45 -21.97
CA THR A 962 -27.85 -9.39 -22.93
C THR A 962 -26.98 -8.18 -22.60
N LEU A 963 -26.30 -7.62 -23.60
CA LEU A 963 -25.63 -6.33 -23.49
C LEU A 963 -26.40 -5.28 -24.25
N LEU A 964 -26.52 -4.09 -23.66
CA LEU A 964 -26.88 -2.88 -24.37
C LEU A 964 -25.63 -2.01 -24.48
N ALA A 965 -25.14 -1.83 -25.71
CA ALA A 965 -23.98 -1.00 -25.99
C ALA A 965 -24.38 0.20 -26.86
N LEU A 966 -23.86 1.39 -26.56
CA LEU A 966 -24.02 2.55 -27.43
C LEU A 966 -22.83 2.70 -28.39
N ALA A 967 -23.12 3.09 -29.63
CA ALA A 967 -22.14 3.43 -30.66
C ALA A 967 -22.35 4.87 -31.15
N THR A 968 -21.30 5.46 -31.70
CA THR A 968 -21.30 6.86 -32.14
C THR A 968 -22.01 7.01 -33.49
N GLY A 969 -22.93 7.98 -33.61
CA GLY A 969 -23.54 8.31 -34.91
C GLY A 969 -24.54 7.29 -35.45
N SER A 970 -25.00 6.36 -34.61
CA SER A 970 -26.05 5.39 -34.93
C SER A 970 -27.24 5.54 -33.98
N ASP A 971 -28.45 5.66 -34.54
CA ASP A 971 -29.72 5.36 -33.84
C ASP A 971 -29.70 3.90 -33.34
N PRO A 972 -30.43 3.56 -32.27
CA PRO A 972 -30.29 4.00 -30.89
C PRO A 972 -29.73 2.83 -30.04
N GLY A 973 -28.42 2.64 -30.05
CA GLY A 973 -27.74 1.53 -29.34
C GLY A 973 -27.74 0.20 -30.11
N LEU A 974 -27.11 -0.82 -29.54
CA LEU A 974 -27.04 -2.18 -30.05
C LEU A 974 -27.34 -3.14 -28.91
N VAL A 975 -28.27 -4.06 -29.13
CA VAL A 975 -28.55 -5.15 -28.19
C VAL A 975 -27.79 -6.38 -28.68
N LEU A 976 -26.91 -6.90 -27.84
CA LEU A 976 -26.13 -8.11 -28.08
C LEU A 976 -26.66 -9.20 -27.16
N THR A 977 -27.24 -10.23 -27.74
CA THR A 977 -27.78 -11.35 -26.97
C THR A 977 -26.87 -12.56 -27.16
N PHE A 978 -26.29 -13.05 -26.06
CA PHE A 978 -25.48 -14.26 -26.03
C PHE A 978 -26.34 -15.44 -25.58
N THR A 979 -26.34 -16.51 -26.37
CA THR A 979 -27.10 -17.74 -26.12
C THR A 979 -26.18 -18.95 -26.30
N ALA A 980 -26.22 -19.90 -25.38
CA ALA A 980 -25.62 -21.22 -25.58
C ALA A 980 -26.52 -22.05 -26.50
N ASP A 981 -25.92 -22.60 -27.56
CA ASP A 981 -26.58 -23.47 -28.53
C ASP A 981 -26.75 -24.87 -27.92
N CYS A 982 -27.78 -25.01 -27.08
CA CYS A 982 -28.06 -26.24 -26.37
C CYS A 982 -29.00 -27.16 -27.16
N PRO A 983 -28.75 -28.49 -27.18
CA PRO A 983 -29.68 -29.46 -27.74
C PRO A 983 -31.08 -29.35 -27.09
N SER A 984 -32.13 -29.72 -27.84
CA SER A 984 -33.48 -29.79 -27.27
C SER A 984 -33.53 -30.69 -26.04
N GLY A 985 -34.32 -30.31 -25.02
CA GLY A 985 -34.36 -31.01 -23.73
C GLY A 985 -33.24 -30.64 -22.77
N THR A 986 -32.47 -29.57 -23.03
CA THR A 986 -31.43 -29.07 -22.13
C THR A 986 -31.53 -27.55 -21.91
N PHE A 987 -30.88 -27.03 -20.87
CA PHE A 987 -30.91 -25.61 -20.50
C PHE A 987 -29.58 -25.12 -19.89
N GLY A 988 -29.40 -23.79 -19.86
CA GLY A 988 -28.25 -23.12 -19.21
C GLY A 988 -26.93 -23.21 -19.99
N PRO A 989 -25.84 -22.61 -19.48
CA PRO A 989 -24.52 -22.62 -20.13
C PRO A 989 -23.89 -24.01 -20.26
N GLU A 990 -24.29 -24.96 -19.42
CA GLU A 990 -23.76 -26.33 -19.43
C GLU A 990 -24.65 -27.28 -20.24
N CYS A 991 -25.74 -26.78 -20.83
CA CYS A 991 -26.76 -27.59 -21.47
C CYS A 991 -27.17 -28.78 -20.58
N THR A 992 -27.44 -28.50 -19.31
CA THR A 992 -27.92 -29.49 -18.34
C THR A 992 -29.28 -30.02 -18.79
N ALA A 993 -29.52 -31.32 -18.62
CA ALA A 993 -30.81 -31.93 -18.98
C ALA A 993 -31.97 -31.26 -18.22
N CYS A 994 -33.05 -31.01 -18.95
CA CYS A 994 -34.33 -30.62 -18.37
C CYS A 994 -34.91 -31.74 -17.50
N HIS A 995 -35.94 -31.40 -16.70
CA HIS A 995 -36.74 -32.43 -16.06
C HIS A 995 -37.29 -33.40 -17.14
N PRO A 996 -37.37 -34.72 -16.89
CA PRO A 996 -37.78 -35.69 -17.91
C PRO A 996 -39.16 -35.49 -18.52
N THR A 997 -40.00 -34.63 -17.94
CA THR A 997 -41.33 -34.29 -18.46
C THR A 997 -41.36 -32.99 -19.26
N CYS A 998 -40.24 -32.24 -19.32
CA CYS A 998 -40.12 -31.04 -20.14
C CYS A 998 -39.46 -31.35 -21.48
N GLN A 999 -40.01 -30.79 -22.55
CA GLN A 999 -39.32 -30.70 -23.84
C GLN A 999 -38.35 -29.51 -23.88
N ARG A 1000 -38.73 -28.40 -23.23
CA ARG A 1000 -37.88 -27.22 -22.98
C ARG A 1000 -38.09 -26.75 -21.56
N CYS A 1001 -37.03 -26.26 -20.95
CA CYS A 1001 -37.06 -25.77 -19.59
C CYS A 1001 -36.13 -24.58 -19.40
N GLY A 1002 -36.41 -23.76 -18.39
CA GLY A 1002 -35.49 -22.75 -17.87
C GLY A 1002 -34.65 -23.27 -16.69
N GLY A 1003 -34.88 -24.52 -16.28
CA GLY A 1003 -34.22 -25.13 -15.14
C GLY A 1003 -34.50 -26.63 -15.00
N PRO A 1004 -33.86 -27.31 -14.04
CA PRO A 1004 -33.89 -28.77 -13.95
C PRO A 1004 -35.17 -29.30 -13.28
N GLY A 1005 -35.96 -28.42 -12.65
CA GLY A 1005 -37.21 -28.78 -11.95
C GLY A 1005 -38.41 -28.89 -12.89
N PRO A 1006 -39.43 -29.71 -12.54
CA PRO A 1006 -40.66 -29.85 -13.33
C PRO A 1006 -41.51 -28.58 -13.37
N ASP A 1007 -41.34 -27.69 -12.39
CA ASP A 1007 -41.95 -26.36 -12.32
C ASP A 1007 -41.23 -25.33 -13.20
N HIS A 1008 -40.07 -25.67 -13.75
CA HIS A 1008 -39.29 -24.83 -14.65
C HIS A 1008 -39.47 -25.25 -16.12
N CYS A 1009 -40.42 -26.13 -16.42
CA CYS A 1009 -40.75 -26.47 -17.80
C CYS A 1009 -41.36 -25.25 -18.52
N LEU A 1010 -40.76 -24.90 -19.66
CA LEU A 1010 -41.28 -23.91 -20.58
C LEU A 1010 -42.23 -24.58 -21.59
N ASP A 1011 -41.89 -25.80 -22.01
CA ASP A 1011 -42.72 -26.66 -22.85
C ASP A 1011 -42.78 -28.07 -22.24
N CYS A 1012 -43.99 -28.60 -22.06
CA CYS A 1012 -44.21 -29.95 -21.54
C CYS A 1012 -44.20 -30.99 -22.67
N GLU A 1013 -43.69 -32.19 -22.40
CA GLU A 1013 -43.87 -33.33 -23.31
C GLU A 1013 -45.36 -33.76 -23.35
N PHE A 1014 -45.98 -33.84 -22.16
CA PHE A 1014 -47.42 -34.06 -22.00
C PHE A 1014 -48.01 -33.09 -20.99
N TRP A 1015 -49.23 -32.61 -21.23
CA TRP A 1015 -49.97 -31.77 -20.29
C TRP A 1015 -51.48 -31.97 -20.39
N LEU A 1016 -52.21 -31.59 -19.34
CA LEU A 1016 -53.66 -31.53 -19.36
C LEU A 1016 -54.13 -30.20 -19.97
N PRO A 1017 -55.16 -30.18 -20.83
CA PRO A 1017 -55.69 -28.95 -21.41
C PRO A 1017 -56.06 -27.88 -20.38
N GLY A 1018 -56.49 -28.28 -19.18
CA GLY A 1018 -56.82 -27.37 -18.08
C GLY A 1018 -55.62 -26.87 -17.26
N ALA A 1019 -54.43 -27.42 -17.48
CA ALA A 1019 -53.21 -27.09 -16.75
C ALA A 1019 -51.96 -27.23 -17.65
N PRO A 1020 -51.79 -26.35 -18.66
CA PRO A 1020 -50.68 -26.44 -19.61
C PRO A 1020 -49.29 -26.23 -18.98
N GLY A 1021 -49.21 -25.60 -17.81
CA GLY A 1021 -47.96 -25.47 -17.06
C GLY A 1021 -47.61 -26.67 -16.18
N THR A 1022 -48.46 -27.70 -16.11
CA THR A 1022 -48.21 -28.91 -15.33
C THR A 1022 -47.84 -30.05 -16.26
N CYS A 1023 -46.55 -30.34 -16.36
CA CYS A 1023 -46.05 -31.41 -17.20
C CYS A 1023 -46.27 -32.77 -16.55
N LEU A 1024 -46.76 -33.72 -17.34
CA LEU A 1024 -47.02 -35.08 -16.92
C LEU A 1024 -45.97 -36.04 -17.51
N PRO A 1025 -45.59 -37.10 -16.79
CA PRO A 1025 -44.70 -38.13 -17.33
C PRO A 1025 -45.37 -39.01 -18.39
N ASP A 1026 -46.70 -39.09 -18.38
CA ASP A 1026 -47.48 -39.83 -19.38
C ASP A 1026 -48.93 -39.28 -19.44
N CYS A 1027 -49.65 -39.59 -20.52
CA CYS A 1027 -51.06 -39.25 -20.69
C CYS A 1027 -51.94 -40.12 -19.76
N PRO A 1028 -52.69 -39.54 -18.81
CA PRO A 1028 -53.45 -40.31 -17.85
C PRO A 1028 -54.55 -41.12 -18.54
N GLY A 1029 -54.62 -42.42 -18.22
CA GLY A 1029 -55.65 -43.32 -18.75
C GLY A 1029 -55.35 -43.95 -20.11
N GLY A 1030 -54.09 -43.94 -20.58
CA GLY A 1030 -53.71 -44.56 -21.85
C GLY A 1030 -54.24 -43.82 -23.08
N VAL A 1031 -54.57 -42.54 -22.92
CA VAL A 1031 -55.01 -41.69 -24.02
C VAL A 1031 -53.79 -41.38 -24.90
N PRO A 1032 -53.85 -41.60 -26.23
CA PRO A 1032 -52.75 -41.21 -27.10
C PRO A 1032 -52.58 -39.67 -27.07
N PRO A 1033 -51.34 -39.16 -27.05
CA PRO A 1033 -51.09 -37.73 -27.08
C PRO A 1033 -51.67 -37.10 -28.36
N GLY A 1034 -52.28 -35.93 -28.24
CA GLY A 1034 -52.66 -35.14 -29.41
C GLY A 1034 -51.43 -34.73 -30.24
N PRO A 1035 -51.59 -34.26 -31.49
CA PRO A 1035 -50.48 -33.88 -32.36
C PRO A 1035 -49.61 -32.73 -31.82
N SER A 1036 -50.07 -32.02 -30.79
CA SER A 1036 -49.28 -31.03 -30.06
C SER A 1036 -48.88 -31.46 -28.64
N GLY A 1037 -49.15 -32.69 -28.18
CA GLY A 1037 -48.72 -33.19 -26.86
C GLY A 1037 -49.76 -33.09 -25.72
N HIS A 1038 -50.90 -32.44 -25.95
CA HIS A 1038 -51.98 -32.38 -24.95
C HIS A 1038 -52.75 -33.71 -24.83
N ALA A 1039 -53.02 -34.12 -23.60
CA ALA A 1039 -53.85 -35.29 -23.30
C ALA A 1039 -55.34 -34.94 -23.50
N TRP A 1040 -55.99 -35.52 -24.51
CA TRP A 1040 -57.42 -35.30 -24.72
C TRP A 1040 -58.23 -36.01 -23.64
N PRO A 1041 -59.17 -35.35 -22.95
CA PRO A 1041 -60.20 -36.09 -22.25
C PRO A 1041 -61.01 -36.85 -23.29
N VAL A 1042 -61.02 -38.19 -23.23
CA VAL A 1042 -61.86 -39.01 -24.11
C VAL A 1042 -63.32 -38.55 -23.92
N PRO A 1043 -63.98 -38.00 -24.96
CA PRO A 1043 -65.36 -37.56 -24.84
C PRO A 1043 -66.26 -38.81 -24.71
N GLY A 1044 -66.52 -39.26 -23.48
CA GLY A 1044 -67.41 -40.40 -23.23
C GLY A 1044 -67.21 -41.20 -21.94
N ALA A 1045 -66.15 -40.97 -21.15
CA ALA A 1045 -65.83 -41.82 -19.99
C ALA A 1045 -66.24 -41.26 -18.61
N LEU A 1046 -67.20 -40.34 -18.52
CA LEU A 1046 -67.75 -39.89 -17.22
C LEU A 1046 -69.01 -40.69 -16.85
N ARG A 1047 -68.84 -41.90 -16.32
CA ARG A 1047 -69.79 -42.49 -15.36
C ARG A 1047 -69.25 -42.22 -13.96
N TRP A 1048 -69.77 -41.18 -13.31
CA TRP A 1048 -69.56 -40.93 -11.89
C TRP A 1048 -70.29 -42.01 -11.07
N THR A 1049 -69.54 -42.85 -10.35
CA THR A 1049 -70.06 -43.53 -9.16
C THR A 1049 -69.52 -42.82 -7.92
N LEU A 1050 -70.40 -42.12 -7.21
CA LEU A 1050 -70.15 -41.57 -5.87
C LEU A 1050 -70.00 -42.71 -4.84
N PRO A 1051 -69.03 -42.67 -3.91
CA PRO A 1051 -69.09 -43.46 -2.69
C PRO A 1051 -69.85 -42.69 -1.59
N ALA A 1052 -70.59 -43.45 -0.75
CA ALA A 1052 -71.33 -42.99 0.41
C ALA A 1052 -70.42 -42.63 1.59
#